data_AF-D5GHM6-F1
#
_entry.id   AF-D5GHM6-F1
#
_cell.length_a   1.000
_cell.length_b   1.000
_cell.length_c   1.000
_cell.angle_alpha   90.00
_cell.angle_beta   90.00
_cell.angle_gamma   90.00
#
_symmetry.space_group_name_H-M   'P 1'
#
loop_
_entity.id
_entity.type
_entity.pdbx_description
1 polymer ?
#
loop_
_entity_poly.entity_id
_entity_poly.type
_entity_poly.pdbx_seq_one_letter_code
_entity_poly.pdbx_strand_id
1 'polypeptide(L)'
;MPPPLPRPPTLNSTVEVTKYLRSRDLPLPSLLSFAERVLQDNKLFFPRKEEWLLEWLVQRLGEKGDGSVSARCDPKFWRMLLKLLRTSSHASVATILKKHSFLQVVGKTLSDGTALPAVVVGDEFEVDEDAMDIDRGESYHTPREELESVESSGTEEGSPVVDGKVEASVSKLLPSVYHVLSYLQEQASGRVRRDNGVVATLRGTPELGAEILGSYFEACLVLLEAGKTVSEEWTRSVLNVWKSCIWGNPNSKKASSLLFRALAFQPPQPTLQPYLEGLLLEFIFTPRVIFPSTPGKPSKASSTELMALMEPLKSQTTGRIQLFHLAIGPQLRRSKSDIETVETLMQAIIPFSYAKKSPELFADLLELLVENNIDLSSETLSLIVDETSGLASGRARDVRWRLIDLALKLDFDIFLGRNNQRRGDNLIHAIGHAGVGDNNEQILKTLEALIESYAKARNLGGFIEIWVKELRSQAALWEDDAVAKMIGDRLEKNLSSFQIENIFKEVCEAGSDLNWVLIDALLRGVRTEATEAKIKKYLPKLVSAVEVSTGGWRRWRVLLRVIQIDKTAVDQGLIQRVKPGTKRDVDPQETLFFKEFQIALSGCIGVSSPEDALDLALPSTSGTGWTGSVKDINNMNLCLALKTGFVNNWLESIEHIGSLPVKERFIDHFLDMALRTKDSEKSLITARSLWLNMLADGEFFELPTLKSKYSISFT
;
A
#
# COMPACT_ATOMS: atom_id res chain seq x y z
N MET A 1 -61.80 5.05 18.38
CA MET A 1 -61.06 4.77 19.63
C MET A 1 -60.80 3.28 19.71
N PRO A 2 -59.55 2.83 19.85
CA PRO A 2 -59.28 1.43 20.16
C PRO A 2 -59.86 1.08 21.55
N PRO A 3 -60.37 -0.15 21.74
CA PRO A 3 -60.90 -0.59 23.03
C PRO A 3 -59.79 -0.54 24.11
N PRO A 4 -60.13 -0.22 25.37
CA PRO A 4 -59.16 -0.18 26.46
C PRO A 4 -58.49 -1.54 26.63
N LEU A 5 -57.17 -1.53 26.80
CA LEU A 5 -56.38 -2.76 26.98
C LEU A 5 -56.91 -3.56 28.19
N PRO A 6 -57.14 -4.87 28.06
CA PRO A 6 -57.56 -5.70 29.18
C PRO A 6 -56.58 -5.60 30.36
N ARG A 7 -57.11 -5.32 31.55
CA ARG A 7 -56.33 -5.20 32.79
C ARG A 7 -55.64 -6.54 33.11
N PRO A 8 -54.39 -6.52 33.62
CA PRO A 8 -53.69 -7.74 34.00
C PRO A 8 -54.45 -8.46 35.13
N PRO A 9 -54.60 -9.79 35.06
CA PRO A 9 -55.30 -10.55 36.09
C PRO A 9 -54.50 -10.57 37.40
N THR A 10 -55.18 -10.86 38.52
CA THR A 10 -54.53 -11.12 39.80
C THR A 10 -53.70 -12.41 39.74
N LEU A 11 -52.53 -12.45 40.37
CA LEU A 11 -51.61 -13.60 40.41
C LEU A 11 -52.11 -14.75 41.32
N ASN A 12 -53.42 -15.04 41.27
CA ASN A 12 -54.07 -16.06 42.10
C ASN A 12 -54.44 -17.33 41.31
N SER A 13 -54.39 -17.27 39.97
CA SER A 13 -54.80 -18.38 39.09
C SER A 13 -53.85 -18.56 37.91
N THR A 14 -53.19 -19.71 37.83
CA THR A 14 -52.30 -20.09 36.72
C THR A 14 -53.04 -20.12 35.37
N VAL A 15 -54.33 -20.45 35.36
CA VAL A 15 -55.16 -20.45 34.14
C VAL A 15 -55.36 -19.04 33.60
N GLU A 16 -55.60 -18.06 34.49
CA GLU A 16 -55.78 -16.66 34.09
C GLU A 16 -54.47 -16.04 33.63
N VAL A 17 -53.37 -16.32 34.33
CA VAL A 17 -52.01 -15.89 33.96
C VAL A 17 -51.63 -16.41 32.56
N THR A 18 -51.83 -17.70 32.30
CA THR A 18 -51.50 -18.31 31.00
C THR A 18 -52.41 -17.80 29.88
N LYS A 19 -53.71 -17.59 30.15
CA LYS A 19 -54.65 -17.01 29.18
C LYS A 19 -54.28 -15.57 28.83
N TYR A 20 -53.86 -14.77 29.80
CA TYR A 20 -53.45 -13.38 29.58
C TYR A 20 -52.16 -13.30 28.75
N LEU A 21 -51.12 -14.07 29.13
CA LEU A 21 -49.85 -14.10 28.40
C LEU A 21 -49.97 -14.67 26.98
N ARG A 22 -50.94 -15.56 26.72
CA ARG A 22 -51.23 -16.10 25.38
C ARG A 22 -52.16 -15.23 24.54
N SER A 23 -52.69 -14.12 25.08
CA SER A 23 -53.56 -13.23 24.31
C SER A 23 -52.79 -12.63 23.13
N ARG A 24 -53.39 -12.71 21.94
CA ARG A 24 -52.88 -12.10 20.72
C ARG A 24 -53.38 -10.66 20.53
N ASP A 25 -54.34 -10.26 21.33
CA ASP A 25 -55.00 -8.94 21.26
C ASP A 25 -54.17 -7.85 21.96
N LEU A 26 -53.15 -8.25 22.72
CA LEU A 26 -52.24 -7.36 23.43
C LEU A 26 -50.88 -7.27 22.72
N PRO A 27 -50.31 -6.06 22.56
CA PRO A 27 -48.98 -5.90 21.99
C PRO A 27 -47.95 -6.55 22.92
N LEU A 28 -47.03 -7.33 22.35
CA LEU A 28 -46.07 -8.14 23.11
C LEU A 28 -45.25 -7.32 24.14
N PRO A 29 -44.78 -6.08 23.84
CA PRO A 29 -44.13 -5.21 24.85
C PRO A 29 -44.95 -4.98 26.13
N SER A 30 -46.28 -4.86 26.02
CA SER A 30 -47.15 -4.63 27.18
C SER A 30 -47.28 -5.86 28.11
N LEU A 31 -46.98 -7.05 27.59
CA LEU A 31 -47.03 -8.30 28.35
C LEU A 31 -45.76 -8.57 29.16
N LEU A 32 -44.65 -7.90 28.83
CA LEU A 32 -43.33 -8.19 29.42
C LEU A 32 -43.30 -7.89 30.92
N SER A 33 -43.79 -6.72 31.35
CA SER A 33 -43.83 -6.33 32.77
C SER A 33 -44.73 -7.25 33.60
N PHE A 34 -45.78 -7.81 33.00
CA PHE A 34 -46.59 -8.83 33.66
C PHE A 34 -45.85 -10.17 33.76
N ALA A 35 -45.16 -10.60 32.69
CA ALA A 35 -44.36 -11.81 32.71
C ALA A 35 -43.20 -11.75 33.73
N GLU A 36 -42.57 -10.58 33.89
CA GLU A 36 -41.56 -10.34 34.93
C GLU A 36 -42.14 -10.44 36.35
N ARG A 37 -43.33 -9.88 36.59
CA ARG A 37 -44.04 -10.03 37.87
C ARG A 37 -44.37 -11.49 38.18
N VAL A 38 -44.84 -12.25 37.18
CA VAL A 38 -45.07 -13.70 37.33
C VAL A 38 -43.79 -14.44 37.70
N LEU A 39 -42.66 -14.10 37.06
CA LEU A 39 -41.36 -14.71 37.36
C LEU A 39 -40.90 -14.39 38.80
N GLN A 40 -41.09 -13.16 39.28
CA GLN A 40 -40.66 -12.72 40.62
C GLN A 40 -41.57 -13.19 41.75
N ASP A 41 -42.84 -13.49 41.46
CA ASP A 41 -43.79 -13.91 42.49
C ASP A 41 -43.54 -15.37 42.93
N ASN A 42 -43.09 -15.52 44.17
CA ASN A 42 -42.85 -16.82 44.80
C ASN A 42 -44.12 -17.43 45.42
N LYS A 43 -45.23 -16.69 45.51
CA LYS A 43 -46.49 -17.13 46.11
C LYS A 43 -47.41 -17.82 45.11
N LEU A 44 -47.25 -17.55 43.81
CA LEU A 44 -47.99 -18.20 42.74
C LEU A 44 -47.49 -19.64 42.51
N PHE A 45 -48.35 -20.63 42.73
CA PHE A 45 -48.05 -22.02 42.36
C PHE A 45 -48.21 -22.22 40.85
N PHE A 46 -47.09 -22.08 40.13
CA PHE A 46 -46.99 -22.35 38.70
C PHE A 46 -45.93 -23.45 38.47
N PRO A 47 -46.35 -24.71 38.23
CA PRO A 47 -45.41 -25.79 37.94
C PRO A 47 -44.51 -25.47 36.74
N ARG A 48 -43.19 -25.62 36.91
CA ARG A 48 -42.18 -25.33 35.87
C ARG A 48 -42.32 -23.93 35.27
N LYS A 49 -42.62 -22.94 36.12
CA LYS A 49 -42.86 -21.54 35.78
C LYS A 49 -41.81 -20.98 34.82
N GLU A 50 -40.53 -21.20 35.13
CA GLU A 50 -39.38 -20.71 34.38
C GLU A 50 -39.32 -21.34 32.98
N GLU A 51 -39.53 -22.66 32.88
CA GLU A 51 -39.53 -23.39 31.61
C GLU A 51 -40.72 -22.99 30.73
N TRP A 52 -41.90 -22.79 31.33
CA TRP A 52 -43.09 -22.34 30.60
C TRP A 52 -42.93 -20.90 30.10
N LEU A 53 -42.41 -19.99 30.92
CA LEU A 53 -42.13 -18.61 30.53
C LEU A 53 -41.04 -18.54 29.44
N LEU A 54 -40.03 -19.41 29.51
CA LEU A 54 -39.02 -19.53 28.48
C LEU A 54 -39.63 -19.99 27.15
N GLU A 55 -40.47 -21.03 27.18
CA GLU A 55 -41.18 -21.52 25.99
C GLU A 55 -42.07 -20.43 25.38
N TRP A 56 -42.86 -19.75 26.22
CA TRP A 56 -43.71 -18.64 25.81
C TRP A 56 -42.90 -17.52 25.15
N LEU A 57 -41.80 -17.09 25.77
CA LEU A 57 -40.99 -15.98 25.28
C LEU A 57 -40.36 -16.28 23.92
N VAL A 58 -39.71 -17.44 23.78
CA VAL A 58 -39.06 -17.85 22.52
C VAL A 58 -40.10 -18.06 21.42
N GLN A 59 -41.26 -18.66 21.75
CA GLN A 59 -42.37 -18.82 20.81
C GLN A 59 -42.87 -17.46 20.30
N ARG A 60 -43.11 -16.49 21.21
CA ARG A 60 -43.66 -15.18 20.86
C ARG A 60 -42.68 -14.32 20.06
N LEU A 61 -41.38 -14.40 20.36
CA LEU A 61 -40.34 -13.77 19.55
C LEU A 61 -40.24 -14.39 18.14
N GLY A 62 -40.61 -15.67 17.98
CA GLY A 62 -40.61 -16.37 16.69
C GLY A 62 -41.86 -16.17 15.83
N GLU A 63 -42.94 -15.59 16.37
CA GLU A 63 -44.18 -15.32 15.62
C GLU A 63 -43.97 -14.30 14.49
N LYS A 64 -44.91 -14.26 13.54
CA LYS A 64 -44.94 -13.29 12.45
C LYS A 64 -45.89 -12.14 12.80
N GLY A 65 -45.50 -10.90 12.52
CA GLY A 65 -46.33 -9.70 12.69
C GLY A 65 -45.60 -8.55 13.40
N ASP A 66 -46.09 -7.33 13.23
CA ASP A 66 -45.41 -6.09 13.67
C ASP A 66 -45.15 -6.05 15.18
N GLY A 67 -46.06 -6.60 16.00
CA GLY A 67 -45.85 -6.69 17.45
C GLY A 67 -44.71 -7.63 17.87
N SER A 68 -44.36 -8.62 17.04
CA SER A 68 -43.21 -9.51 17.27
C SER A 68 -41.89 -8.85 16.88
N VAL A 69 -41.93 -8.02 15.84
CA VAL A 69 -40.80 -7.23 15.34
C VAL A 69 -40.36 -6.23 16.40
N SER A 70 -41.29 -5.42 16.94
CA SER A 70 -40.99 -4.47 18.02
C SER A 70 -40.44 -5.14 19.29
N ALA A 71 -40.91 -6.36 19.61
CA ALA A 71 -40.41 -7.10 20.76
C ALA A 71 -39.02 -7.71 20.53
N ARG A 72 -38.70 -8.14 19.30
CA ARG A 72 -37.34 -8.61 18.94
C ARG A 72 -36.32 -7.48 19.04
N CYS A 73 -36.69 -6.26 18.65
CA CYS A 73 -35.82 -5.11 18.72
C CYS A 73 -35.74 -4.45 20.12
N ASP A 74 -36.54 -4.86 21.09
CA ASP A 74 -36.50 -4.32 22.45
C ASP A 74 -35.49 -5.11 23.34
N PRO A 75 -34.41 -4.48 23.84
CA PRO A 75 -33.42 -5.10 24.72
C PRO A 75 -33.99 -5.74 25.99
N LYS A 76 -35.15 -5.28 26.48
CA LYS A 76 -35.79 -5.83 27.70
C LYS A 76 -36.19 -7.30 27.51
N PHE A 77 -36.63 -7.68 26.31
CA PHE A 77 -36.99 -9.07 26.00
C PHE A 77 -35.78 -10.01 26.05
N TRP A 78 -34.64 -9.56 25.53
CA TRP A 78 -33.39 -10.32 25.54
C TRP A 78 -32.80 -10.45 26.96
N ARG A 79 -32.95 -9.41 27.79
CA ARG A 79 -32.59 -9.48 29.23
C ARG A 79 -33.47 -10.45 29.99
N MET A 80 -34.78 -10.44 29.76
CA MET A 80 -35.69 -11.43 30.34
C MET A 80 -35.34 -12.84 29.88
N LEU A 81 -35.03 -13.03 28.60
CA LEU A 81 -34.59 -14.30 28.05
C LEU A 81 -33.33 -14.80 28.77
N LEU A 82 -32.30 -13.96 28.92
CA LEU A 82 -31.09 -14.30 29.63
C LEU A 82 -31.36 -14.71 31.09
N LYS A 83 -32.25 -14.00 31.78
CA LYS A 83 -32.66 -14.33 33.15
C LYS A 83 -33.30 -15.72 33.21
N LEU A 84 -34.24 -16.02 32.31
CA LEU A 84 -34.91 -17.32 32.23
C LEU A 84 -33.94 -18.46 31.87
N LEU A 85 -32.97 -18.19 31.00
CA LEU A 85 -31.92 -19.16 30.64
C LEU A 85 -31.00 -19.51 31.82
N ARG A 86 -30.77 -18.56 32.74
CA ARG A 86 -29.96 -18.76 33.96
C ARG A 86 -30.70 -19.52 35.06
N THR A 87 -32.03 -19.41 35.10
CA THR A 87 -32.85 -20.03 36.15
C THR A 87 -33.46 -21.38 35.74
N SER A 88 -33.47 -21.71 34.45
CA SER A 88 -34.05 -22.95 33.93
C SER A 88 -33.05 -24.10 33.84
N SER A 89 -33.54 -25.34 33.84
CA SER A 89 -32.68 -26.53 33.66
C SER A 89 -32.11 -26.60 32.23
N HIS A 90 -30.84 -27.01 32.09
CA HIS A 90 -30.15 -27.02 30.78
C HIS A 90 -30.84 -27.93 29.75
N ALA A 91 -31.38 -29.07 30.19
CA ALA A 91 -32.10 -30.00 29.31
C ALA A 91 -33.40 -29.41 28.75
N SER A 92 -34.15 -28.69 29.58
CA SER A 92 -35.37 -27.99 29.15
C SER A 92 -35.05 -26.81 28.24
N VAL A 93 -34.02 -26.01 28.57
CA VAL A 93 -33.51 -24.93 27.71
C VAL A 93 -33.18 -25.47 26.32
N ALA A 94 -32.39 -26.54 26.24
CA ALA A 94 -32.00 -27.15 24.97
C ALA A 94 -33.22 -27.61 24.14
N THR A 95 -34.19 -28.24 24.80
CA THR A 95 -35.40 -28.75 24.13
C THR A 95 -36.27 -27.61 23.61
N ILE A 96 -36.47 -26.57 24.42
CA ILE A 96 -37.32 -25.41 24.08
C ILE A 96 -36.70 -24.59 22.95
N LEU A 97 -35.42 -24.25 23.05
CA LEU A 97 -34.73 -23.46 22.02
C LEU A 97 -34.69 -24.19 20.67
N LYS A 98 -34.50 -25.52 20.69
CA LYS A 98 -34.57 -26.35 19.47
C LYS A 98 -35.98 -26.39 18.89
N LYS A 99 -36.99 -26.61 19.74
CA LYS A 99 -38.40 -26.69 19.33
C LYS A 99 -38.88 -25.43 18.61
N HIS A 100 -38.41 -24.26 19.04
CA HIS A 100 -38.83 -22.97 18.52
C HIS A 100 -37.81 -22.30 17.57
N SER A 101 -36.86 -23.07 17.04
CA SER A 101 -35.88 -22.59 16.05
C SER A 101 -35.18 -21.29 16.48
N PHE A 102 -34.63 -21.25 17.69
CA PHE A 102 -34.07 -20.03 18.29
C PHE A 102 -33.11 -19.26 17.36
N LEU A 103 -32.26 -19.93 16.57
CA LEU A 103 -31.38 -19.26 15.61
C LEU A 103 -32.13 -18.46 14.54
N GLN A 104 -33.34 -18.88 14.12
CA GLN A 104 -34.18 -18.09 13.22
C GLN A 104 -34.69 -16.81 13.92
N VAL A 105 -34.92 -16.86 15.24
CA VAL A 105 -35.27 -15.66 16.02
C VAL A 105 -34.09 -14.70 16.05
N VAL A 106 -32.87 -15.20 16.26
CA VAL A 106 -31.64 -14.39 16.22
C VAL A 106 -31.45 -13.74 14.85
N GLY A 107 -31.54 -14.51 13.76
CA GLY A 107 -31.43 -13.99 12.39
C GLY A 107 -32.43 -12.88 12.11
N LYS A 108 -33.73 -13.13 12.39
CA LYS A 108 -34.79 -12.12 12.25
C LYS A 108 -34.53 -10.87 13.10
N THR A 109 -33.98 -11.04 14.30
CA THR A 109 -33.73 -9.90 15.19
C THR A 109 -32.65 -8.98 14.64
N LEU A 110 -31.59 -9.56 14.08
CA LEU A 110 -30.52 -8.78 13.45
C LEU A 110 -31.01 -8.09 12.18
N SER A 111 -31.80 -8.79 11.34
CA SER A 111 -32.37 -8.19 10.12
C SER A 111 -33.43 -7.12 10.44
N ASP A 112 -34.25 -7.32 11.46
CA ASP A 112 -35.27 -6.35 11.86
C ASP A 112 -34.60 -5.11 12.49
N GLY A 113 -33.54 -5.31 13.28
CA GLY A 113 -32.79 -4.24 13.93
C GLY A 113 -32.15 -3.25 12.95
N THR A 114 -31.78 -3.70 11.74
CA THR A 114 -31.27 -2.84 10.67
C THR A 114 -32.37 -2.21 9.81
N ALA A 115 -33.56 -2.83 9.76
CA ALA A 115 -34.68 -2.37 8.93
C ALA A 115 -35.62 -1.36 9.60
N LEU A 116 -35.63 -1.25 10.93
CA LEU A 116 -36.58 -0.39 11.66
C LEU A 116 -35.97 0.94 12.14
N PRO A 117 -36.60 2.09 11.86
CA PRO A 117 -36.36 3.29 12.63
C PRO A 117 -36.83 3.07 14.08
N ALA A 118 -35.98 3.35 15.07
CA ALA A 118 -36.32 3.18 16.49
C ALA A 118 -37.71 3.75 16.80
N VAL A 119 -38.59 2.85 17.23
CA VAL A 119 -39.86 3.22 17.84
C VAL A 119 -39.51 3.92 19.15
N VAL A 120 -39.90 5.19 19.27
CA VAL A 120 -39.79 5.97 20.51
C VAL A 120 -40.63 5.28 21.57
N VAL A 121 -40.01 4.41 22.35
CA VAL A 121 -40.50 4.09 23.69
C VAL A 121 -40.10 5.30 24.52
N GLY A 122 -41.07 6.11 24.92
CA GLY A 122 -40.86 7.25 25.80
C GLY A 122 -40.04 6.80 27.01
N ASP A 123 -38.86 7.38 27.14
CA ASP A 123 -38.06 7.32 28.36
C ASP A 123 -38.85 8.13 29.39
N GLU A 124 -39.58 7.45 30.27
CA GLU A 124 -40.01 8.05 31.54
C GLU A 124 -38.73 8.36 32.30
N PHE A 125 -38.29 9.61 32.19
CA PHE A 125 -37.31 10.18 33.11
C PHE A 125 -37.88 10.06 34.53
N GLU A 126 -37.21 9.28 35.37
CA GLU A 126 -37.19 9.53 36.80
C GLU A 126 -36.56 10.92 37.00
N VAL A 127 -37.39 11.94 37.20
CA VAL A 127 -36.97 13.25 37.70
C VAL A 127 -37.35 13.33 39.17
N ASP A 128 -36.32 13.34 39.99
CA ASP A 128 -36.34 13.82 41.37
C ASP A 128 -36.22 15.36 41.36
N GLU A 129 -36.69 15.97 42.44
CA GLU A 129 -36.59 17.38 42.87
C GLU A 129 -37.75 18.36 42.63
N ASP A 130 -38.26 18.79 43.79
CA ASP A 130 -38.79 20.11 44.14
C ASP A 130 -38.21 21.27 43.30
N ALA A 131 -39.10 22.15 42.79
CA ALA A 131 -39.11 23.59 43.11
C ALA A 131 -40.00 24.40 42.15
N MET A 132 -40.83 25.23 42.77
CA MET A 132 -41.29 26.57 42.36
C MET A 132 -42.27 26.71 41.18
N ASP A 133 -43.50 27.06 41.59
CA ASP A 133 -44.44 27.99 40.95
C ASP A 133 -43.80 29.00 39.99
N ILE A 134 -44.28 29.06 38.73
CA ILE A 134 -44.65 30.33 38.07
C ILE A 134 -45.89 30.13 37.20
N ASP A 135 -46.82 31.05 37.43
CA ASP A 135 -48.18 31.22 36.94
C ASP A 135 -48.29 31.68 35.46
N ARG A 136 -49.49 31.46 34.91
CA ARG A 136 -50.17 32.16 33.81
C ARG A 136 -49.69 32.09 32.36
N GLY A 137 -50.61 31.62 31.52
CA GLY A 137 -50.70 32.05 30.12
C GLY A 137 -51.64 31.23 29.23
N GLU A 138 -52.94 31.22 29.54
CA GLU A 138 -53.97 30.74 28.60
C GLU A 138 -54.04 31.63 27.35
N SER A 139 -54.06 31.04 26.15
CA SER A 139 -54.75 31.65 25.00
C SER A 139 -55.21 30.57 24.02
N TYR A 140 -56.52 30.56 23.80
CA TYR A 140 -57.27 29.68 22.92
C TYR A 140 -57.34 30.18 21.46
N HIS A 141 -57.68 29.24 20.55
CA HIS A 141 -58.37 29.41 19.25
C HIS A 141 -57.57 30.08 18.10
N THR A 142 -57.61 29.68 16.81
CA THR A 142 -58.45 28.78 16.00
C THR A 142 -57.79 28.62 14.59
N PRO A 143 -58.27 27.72 13.71
CA PRO A 143 -57.59 27.28 12.49
C PRO A 143 -57.92 28.15 11.26
N ARG A 144 -57.07 28.11 10.23
CA ARG A 144 -57.42 28.63 8.91
C ARG A 144 -56.77 27.80 7.79
N GLU A 145 -57.62 27.17 6.99
CA GLU A 145 -57.33 26.61 5.67
C GLU A 145 -56.99 27.73 4.68
N GLU A 146 -56.03 27.51 3.78
CA GLU A 146 -56.27 27.33 2.34
C GLU A 146 -54.96 27.28 1.53
N LEU A 147 -55.08 26.64 0.37
CA LEU A 147 -54.05 26.33 -0.61
C LEU A 147 -53.41 27.59 -1.24
N GLU A 148 -52.13 27.49 -1.62
CA GLU A 148 -51.70 27.62 -3.02
C GLU A 148 -50.17 27.47 -3.17
N SER A 149 -49.81 26.89 -4.30
CA SER A 149 -48.49 26.53 -4.81
C SER A 149 -47.58 27.72 -5.14
N VAL A 150 -46.29 27.64 -4.76
CA VAL A 150 -45.20 28.35 -5.43
C VAL A 150 -43.94 27.46 -5.45
N GLU A 151 -43.46 27.16 -6.65
CA GLU A 151 -42.12 26.63 -6.91
C GLU A 151 -41.08 27.66 -6.47
N SER A 152 -40.17 27.29 -5.57
CA SER A 152 -38.93 28.04 -5.35
C SER A 152 -37.81 27.13 -4.90
N SER A 153 -36.71 27.28 -5.63
CA SER A 153 -35.39 26.72 -5.42
C SER A 153 -34.82 26.99 -4.03
N GLY A 154 -34.39 25.93 -3.35
CA GLY A 154 -33.60 26.01 -2.14
C GLY A 154 -32.91 24.67 -1.90
N THR A 155 -31.60 24.64 -2.09
CA THR A 155 -30.72 23.55 -1.69
C THR A 155 -30.68 23.54 -0.16
N GLU A 156 -31.60 22.81 0.47
CA GLU A 156 -31.48 22.43 1.88
C GLU A 156 -30.88 21.04 1.95
N GLU A 157 -29.67 20.96 2.50
CA GLU A 157 -29.07 19.73 3.00
C GLU A 157 -30.06 19.07 3.95
N GLY A 158 -30.65 17.96 3.51
CA GLY A 158 -31.51 17.12 4.33
C GLY A 158 -30.74 16.64 5.55
N SER A 159 -31.10 17.16 6.71
CA SER A 159 -30.62 16.72 8.01
C SER A 159 -30.81 15.20 8.23
N PRO A 160 -29.81 14.47 8.80
CA PRO A 160 -29.80 13.01 8.92
C PRO A 160 -30.62 12.49 10.11
N VAL A 161 -31.83 13.03 10.35
CA VAL A 161 -32.64 12.69 11.53
C VAL A 161 -33.17 11.24 11.51
N VAL A 162 -33.22 10.61 10.33
CA VAL A 162 -33.68 9.22 10.18
C VAL A 162 -32.60 8.21 10.61
N ASP A 163 -31.32 8.56 10.47
CA ASP A 163 -30.18 7.63 10.65
C ASP A 163 -29.87 7.36 12.14
N GLY A 164 -29.92 8.41 12.98
CA GLY A 164 -29.62 8.29 14.41
C GLY A 164 -30.60 7.38 15.20
N LYS A 165 -31.79 7.12 14.66
CA LYS A 165 -32.77 6.22 15.28
C LYS A 165 -32.44 4.74 15.05
N VAL A 166 -31.97 4.37 13.85
CA VAL A 166 -31.57 2.98 13.56
C VAL A 166 -30.31 2.66 14.37
N GLU A 167 -29.35 3.59 14.42
CA GLU A 167 -28.15 3.48 15.25
C GLU A 167 -28.46 3.23 16.74
N ALA A 168 -29.36 4.02 17.33
CA ALA A 168 -29.74 3.89 18.74
C ALA A 168 -30.41 2.54 19.05
N SER A 169 -31.14 1.98 18.09
CA SER A 169 -31.74 0.65 18.19
C SER A 169 -30.67 -0.44 18.16
N VAL A 170 -29.80 -0.42 17.14
CA VAL A 170 -28.75 -1.43 16.94
C VAL A 170 -27.74 -1.44 18.10
N SER A 171 -27.34 -0.26 18.58
CA SER A 171 -26.36 -0.11 19.68
C SER A 171 -26.84 -0.71 21.01
N LYS A 172 -28.15 -0.69 21.28
CA LYS A 172 -28.75 -1.32 22.48
C LYS A 172 -29.07 -2.80 22.26
N LEU A 173 -29.37 -3.19 21.02
CA LEU A 173 -29.78 -4.55 20.66
C LEU A 173 -28.60 -5.54 20.60
N LEU A 174 -27.50 -5.18 19.93
CA LEU A 174 -26.35 -6.07 19.74
C LEU A 174 -25.73 -6.59 21.05
N PRO A 175 -25.51 -5.77 22.11
CA PRO A 175 -25.02 -6.28 23.39
C PRO A 175 -25.97 -7.29 24.02
N SER A 176 -27.28 -7.07 23.89
CA SER A 176 -28.31 -7.93 24.50
C SER A 176 -28.40 -9.29 23.81
N VAL A 177 -28.33 -9.32 22.47
CA VAL A 177 -28.23 -10.55 21.68
C VAL A 177 -26.92 -11.29 22.00
N TYR A 178 -25.80 -10.54 22.07
CA TYR A 178 -24.50 -11.08 22.44
C TYR A 178 -24.53 -11.80 23.79
N HIS A 179 -25.06 -11.19 24.85
CA HIS A 179 -25.07 -11.80 26.18
C HIS A 179 -25.83 -13.13 26.22
N VAL A 180 -26.91 -13.25 25.45
CA VAL A 180 -27.64 -14.51 25.31
C VAL A 180 -26.82 -15.56 24.55
N LEU A 181 -26.21 -15.18 23.42
CA LEU A 181 -25.37 -16.09 22.63
C LEU A 181 -24.12 -16.55 23.41
N SER A 182 -23.42 -15.62 24.06
CA SER A 182 -22.25 -15.89 24.89
C SER A 182 -22.59 -16.84 26.03
N TYR A 183 -23.70 -16.62 26.75
CA TYR A 183 -24.15 -17.55 27.80
C TYR A 183 -24.39 -18.97 27.25
N LEU A 184 -25.10 -19.10 26.12
CA LEU A 184 -25.34 -20.42 25.51
C LEU A 184 -24.04 -21.09 25.04
N GLN A 185 -23.07 -20.32 24.57
CA GLN A 185 -21.75 -20.81 24.14
C GLN A 185 -20.88 -21.24 25.32
N GLU A 186 -20.89 -20.51 26.43
CA GLU A 186 -20.20 -20.90 27.66
C GLU A 186 -20.76 -22.22 28.20
N GLN A 187 -22.09 -22.37 28.20
CA GLN A 187 -22.74 -23.63 28.59
C GLN A 187 -22.38 -24.79 27.65
N ALA A 188 -22.24 -24.51 26.36
CA ALA A 188 -21.79 -25.49 25.37
C ALA A 188 -20.29 -25.87 25.52
N SER A 189 -19.46 -24.99 26.08
CA SER A 189 -18.01 -25.15 26.21
C SER A 189 -17.56 -25.76 27.55
N GLY A 190 -18.46 -25.80 28.54
CA GLY A 190 -18.17 -26.27 29.90
C GLY A 190 -17.67 -27.73 29.95
N ARG A 191 -16.47 -27.94 30.51
CA ARG A 191 -15.82 -29.27 30.61
C ARG A 191 -16.54 -30.29 31.50
N VAL A 192 -17.51 -29.87 32.31
CA VAL A 192 -17.98 -30.66 33.47
C VAL A 192 -19.11 -31.65 33.14
N ARG A 193 -19.86 -31.51 32.05
CA ARG A 193 -20.78 -32.55 31.54
C ARG A 193 -21.10 -32.23 30.09
N ARG A 194 -20.85 -33.17 29.16
CA ARG A 194 -21.23 -33.06 27.74
C ARG A 194 -22.76 -33.19 27.60
N ASP A 195 -23.50 -32.19 28.06
CA ASP A 195 -24.91 -32.07 27.69
C ASP A 195 -24.97 -31.56 26.25
N ASN A 196 -24.90 -32.49 25.31
CA ASN A 196 -24.94 -32.27 23.85
C ASN A 196 -26.18 -31.49 23.37
N GLY A 197 -27.17 -31.27 24.24
CA GLY A 197 -28.42 -30.58 23.94
C GLY A 197 -28.22 -29.10 23.60
N VAL A 198 -27.49 -28.34 24.41
CA VAL A 198 -27.30 -26.88 24.19
C VAL A 198 -26.47 -26.64 22.93
N VAL A 199 -25.41 -27.44 22.71
CA VAL A 199 -24.63 -27.41 21.47
C VAL A 199 -25.52 -27.63 20.25
N ALA A 200 -26.48 -28.56 20.31
CA ALA A 200 -27.40 -28.83 19.21
C ALA A 200 -28.37 -27.67 18.92
N THR A 201 -28.64 -26.78 19.88
CA THR A 201 -29.49 -25.59 19.65
C THR A 201 -28.78 -24.48 18.89
N LEU A 202 -27.45 -24.41 19.00
CA LEU A 202 -26.61 -23.48 18.24
C LEU A 202 -26.16 -24.06 16.88
N ARG A 203 -26.56 -25.28 16.55
CA ARG A 203 -26.35 -25.87 15.22
C ARG A 203 -27.54 -25.56 14.31
N GLY A 204 -27.32 -24.67 13.35
CA GLY A 204 -28.28 -24.37 12.27
C GLY A 204 -27.84 -24.96 10.93
N THR A 205 -28.58 -24.62 9.88
CA THR A 205 -28.11 -24.85 8.51
C THR A 205 -27.05 -23.79 8.15
N PRO A 206 -26.12 -24.08 7.22
CA PRO A 206 -25.16 -23.09 6.73
C PRO A 206 -25.83 -21.84 6.16
N GLU A 207 -26.99 -21.99 5.51
CA GLU A 207 -27.74 -20.86 4.96
C GLU A 207 -28.17 -19.90 6.06
N LEU A 208 -28.72 -20.42 7.16
CA LEU A 208 -29.13 -19.63 8.31
C LEU A 208 -27.93 -19.00 9.02
N GLY A 209 -26.81 -19.72 9.13
CA GLY A 209 -25.57 -19.18 9.69
C GLY A 209 -25.01 -18.01 8.86
N ALA A 210 -25.05 -18.12 7.53
CA ALA A 210 -24.61 -17.05 6.63
C ALA A 210 -25.55 -15.85 6.68
N GLU A 211 -26.86 -16.06 6.77
CA GLU A 211 -27.86 -15.01 6.96
C GLU A 211 -27.62 -14.23 8.26
N ILE A 212 -27.47 -14.93 9.40
CA ILE A 212 -27.17 -14.31 10.70
C ILE A 212 -25.88 -13.49 10.63
N LEU A 213 -24.84 -14.04 10.01
CA LEU A 213 -23.54 -13.38 9.88
C LEU A 213 -23.63 -12.14 8.98
N GLY A 214 -24.35 -12.22 7.86
CA GLY A 214 -24.61 -11.10 6.96
C GLY A 214 -25.35 -9.96 7.66
N SER A 215 -26.48 -10.26 8.31
CA SER A 215 -27.25 -9.25 9.05
C SER A 215 -26.48 -8.66 10.24
N TYR A 216 -25.59 -9.44 10.87
CA TYR A 216 -24.68 -8.90 11.88
C TYR A 216 -23.68 -7.90 11.30
N PHE A 217 -23.07 -8.19 10.15
CA PHE A 217 -22.16 -7.25 9.51
C PHE A 217 -22.86 -5.99 9.02
N GLU A 218 -24.08 -6.10 8.48
CA GLU A 218 -24.92 -4.95 8.16
C GLU A 218 -25.17 -4.08 9.39
N ALA A 219 -25.52 -4.68 10.53
CA ALA A 219 -25.71 -3.96 11.79
C ALA A 219 -24.42 -3.29 12.29
N CYS A 220 -23.28 -3.94 12.11
CA CYS A 220 -21.99 -3.35 12.46
C CYS A 220 -21.65 -2.14 11.59
N LEU A 221 -21.94 -2.19 10.28
CA LEU A 221 -21.70 -1.08 9.37
C LEU A 221 -22.49 0.17 9.79
N VAL A 222 -23.77 0.02 10.15
CA VAL A 222 -24.59 1.13 10.67
C VAL A 222 -23.94 1.78 11.90
N LEU A 223 -23.39 0.98 12.82
CA LEU A 223 -22.70 1.53 14.00
C LEU A 223 -21.38 2.23 13.64
N LEU A 224 -20.62 1.66 12.72
CA LEU A 224 -19.31 2.19 12.31
C LEU A 224 -19.45 3.48 11.50
N GLU A 225 -20.46 3.58 10.64
CA GLU A 225 -20.82 4.80 9.91
C GLU A 225 -21.22 5.93 10.87
N ALA A 226 -21.87 5.59 11.98
CA ALA A 226 -22.18 6.52 13.07
C ALA A 226 -21.00 6.81 14.02
N GLY A 227 -19.79 6.30 13.72
CA GLY A 227 -18.60 6.51 14.55
C GLY A 227 -18.60 5.77 15.89
N LYS A 228 -19.44 4.74 16.05
CA LYS A 228 -19.46 3.87 17.24
C LYS A 228 -18.51 2.70 17.08
N THR A 229 -17.97 2.21 18.20
CA THR A 229 -17.09 1.04 18.22
C THR A 229 -17.90 -0.24 18.29
N VAL A 230 -17.49 -1.25 17.52
CA VAL A 230 -18.02 -2.63 17.61
C VAL A 230 -17.13 -3.44 18.55
N SER A 231 -17.74 -4.10 19.55
CA SER A 231 -16.98 -4.96 20.47
C SER A 231 -16.56 -6.26 19.79
N GLU A 232 -15.28 -6.60 20.00
CA GLU A 232 -14.65 -7.84 19.57
C GLU A 232 -15.38 -9.10 20.06
N GLU A 233 -15.96 -9.04 21.26
CA GLU A 233 -16.66 -10.16 21.87
C GLU A 233 -17.99 -10.48 21.16
N TRP A 234 -18.66 -9.45 20.63
CA TRP A 234 -19.88 -9.61 19.84
C TRP A 234 -19.56 -10.36 18.55
N THR A 235 -18.50 -9.93 17.86
CA THR A 235 -18.03 -10.55 16.62
C THR A 235 -17.66 -12.02 16.88
N ARG A 236 -16.87 -12.30 17.92
CA ARG A 236 -16.49 -13.67 18.30
C ARG A 236 -17.70 -14.57 18.54
N SER A 237 -18.74 -14.05 19.21
CA SER A 237 -19.93 -14.83 19.51
C SER A 237 -20.74 -15.17 18.25
N VAL A 238 -20.94 -14.22 17.34
CA VAL A 238 -21.63 -14.49 16.07
C VAL A 238 -20.82 -15.43 15.18
N LEU A 239 -19.49 -15.28 15.15
CA LEU A 239 -18.59 -16.20 14.45
C LEU A 239 -18.69 -17.63 14.97
N ASN A 240 -18.81 -17.82 16.29
CA ASN A 240 -19.00 -19.14 16.88
C ASN A 240 -20.34 -19.77 16.47
N VAL A 241 -21.39 -18.98 16.24
CA VAL A 241 -22.66 -19.45 15.66
C VAL A 241 -22.44 -19.93 14.23
N TRP A 242 -21.77 -19.13 13.39
CA TRP A 242 -21.39 -19.55 12.04
C TRP A 242 -20.60 -20.87 12.05
N LYS A 243 -19.54 -20.96 12.86
CA LYS A 243 -18.72 -22.17 13.02
C LYS A 243 -19.54 -23.38 13.47
N SER A 244 -20.55 -23.17 14.31
CA SER A 244 -21.46 -24.22 14.75
C SER A 244 -22.42 -24.70 13.64
N CYS A 245 -22.90 -23.80 12.77
CA CYS A 245 -23.77 -24.12 11.63
C CYS A 245 -23.06 -24.90 10.51
N ILE A 246 -21.75 -24.71 10.36
CA ILE A 246 -20.95 -25.43 9.35
C ILE A 246 -20.27 -26.69 9.90
N TRP A 247 -20.24 -26.86 11.22
CA TRP A 247 -19.57 -28.00 11.85
C TRP A 247 -20.16 -29.33 11.38
N GLY A 248 -19.33 -30.17 10.77
CA GLY A 248 -19.75 -31.47 10.24
C GLY A 248 -20.46 -31.41 8.89
N ASN A 249 -20.51 -30.25 8.23
CA ASN A 249 -20.98 -30.17 6.85
C ASN A 249 -19.87 -30.62 5.88
N PRO A 250 -20.08 -31.70 5.10
CA PRO A 250 -19.08 -32.16 4.13
C PRO A 250 -18.93 -31.22 2.92
N ASN A 251 -19.93 -30.37 2.66
CA ASN A 251 -19.95 -29.47 1.50
C ASN A 251 -19.38 -28.10 1.84
N SER A 252 -18.05 -28.06 2.05
CA SER A 252 -17.30 -26.82 2.29
C SER A 252 -17.54 -25.79 1.19
N LYS A 253 -17.62 -26.20 -0.09
CA LYS A 253 -17.87 -25.30 -1.23
C LYS A 253 -19.17 -24.51 -1.11
N LYS A 254 -20.28 -25.17 -0.72
CA LYS A 254 -21.58 -24.49 -0.52
C LYS A 254 -21.50 -23.48 0.62
N ALA A 255 -20.83 -23.85 1.72
CA ALA A 255 -20.63 -22.95 2.86
C ALA A 255 -19.77 -21.73 2.48
N SER A 256 -18.69 -21.92 1.71
CA SER A 256 -17.85 -20.82 1.20
C SER A 256 -18.64 -19.85 0.31
N SER A 257 -19.49 -20.36 -0.59
CA SER A 257 -20.31 -19.52 -1.47
C SER A 257 -21.35 -18.69 -0.70
N LEU A 258 -21.96 -19.28 0.33
CA LEU A 258 -22.90 -18.57 1.21
C LEU A 258 -22.20 -17.49 2.03
N LEU A 259 -21.02 -17.80 2.58
CA LEU A 259 -20.19 -16.84 3.30
C LEU A 259 -19.80 -15.67 2.40
N PHE A 260 -19.36 -15.93 1.16
CA PHE A 260 -19.00 -14.87 0.22
C PHE A 260 -20.13 -13.89 -0.07
N ARG A 261 -21.37 -14.37 -0.18
CA ARG A 261 -22.54 -13.48 -0.36
C ARG A 261 -22.80 -12.63 0.88
N ALA A 262 -22.64 -13.20 2.06
CA ALA A 262 -22.79 -12.48 3.32
C ALA A 262 -21.67 -11.44 3.56
N LEU A 263 -20.48 -11.68 3.01
CA LEU A 263 -19.30 -10.81 3.12
C LEU A 263 -19.17 -9.79 1.97
N ALA A 264 -20.11 -9.76 1.02
CA ALA A 264 -20.06 -8.87 -0.14
C ALA A 264 -20.19 -7.37 0.20
N PHE A 265 -20.22 -7.00 1.48
CA PHE A 265 -20.30 -5.64 1.96
C PHE A 265 -18.90 -4.99 2.13
N GLN A 266 -18.87 -3.65 2.07
CA GLN A 266 -17.69 -2.78 2.02
C GLN A 266 -16.55 -3.17 2.98
N PRO A 267 -15.28 -2.80 2.68
CA PRO A 267 -14.16 -3.16 3.52
C PRO A 267 -14.42 -2.73 4.97
N PRO A 268 -14.32 -3.66 5.93
CA PRO A 268 -14.57 -3.37 7.33
C PRO A 268 -13.61 -2.28 7.83
N GLN A 269 -14.09 -1.45 8.74
CA GLN A 269 -13.22 -0.65 9.59
C GLN A 269 -12.15 -1.53 10.28
N PRO A 270 -10.98 -0.98 10.65
CA PRO A 270 -9.81 -1.75 11.10
C PRO A 270 -10.07 -2.72 12.26
N THR A 271 -11.12 -2.49 13.06
CA THR A 271 -11.54 -3.37 14.17
C THR A 271 -12.13 -4.71 13.72
N LEU A 272 -12.84 -4.76 12.59
CA LEU A 272 -13.48 -6.00 12.09
C LEU A 272 -12.64 -6.72 11.02
N GLN A 273 -11.64 -6.03 10.47
CA GLN A 273 -10.78 -6.55 9.41
C GLN A 273 -10.11 -7.88 9.78
N PRO A 274 -9.44 -8.06 10.93
CA PRO A 274 -8.73 -9.31 11.25
C PRO A 274 -9.67 -10.53 11.30
N TYR A 275 -10.92 -10.32 11.73
CA TYR A 275 -11.93 -11.36 11.82
C TYR A 275 -12.43 -11.81 10.46
N LEU A 276 -12.63 -10.85 9.57
CA LEU A 276 -13.05 -11.10 8.19
C LEU A 276 -11.93 -11.76 7.40
N GLU A 277 -10.68 -11.30 7.56
CA GLU A 277 -9.51 -11.96 7.00
C GLU A 277 -9.38 -13.40 7.49
N GLY A 278 -9.57 -13.64 8.79
CA GLY A 278 -9.58 -14.98 9.37
C GLY A 278 -10.67 -15.89 8.77
N LEU A 279 -11.89 -15.38 8.60
CA LEU A 279 -12.98 -16.11 7.95
C LEU A 279 -12.69 -16.44 6.49
N LEU A 280 -12.17 -15.45 5.74
CA LEU A 280 -11.79 -15.63 4.35
C LEU A 280 -10.69 -16.69 4.21
N LEU A 281 -9.69 -16.67 5.08
CA LEU A 281 -8.62 -17.69 5.08
C LEU A 281 -9.14 -19.09 5.50
N GLU A 282 -9.99 -19.17 6.52
CA GLU A 282 -10.46 -20.43 7.11
C GLU A 282 -11.50 -21.15 6.24
N PHE A 283 -12.34 -20.41 5.50
CA PHE A 283 -13.48 -21.00 4.80
C PHE A 283 -13.45 -20.81 3.29
N ILE A 284 -12.66 -19.88 2.78
CA ILE A 284 -12.75 -19.42 1.40
C ILE A 284 -11.44 -19.69 0.66
N PHE A 285 -10.32 -19.18 1.18
CA PHE A 285 -8.98 -19.36 0.66
C PHE A 285 -8.30 -20.59 1.28
N THR A 286 -9.08 -21.63 1.58
CA THR A 286 -8.51 -22.88 2.07
C THR A 286 -7.72 -23.58 0.96
N PRO A 287 -6.61 -24.27 1.29
CA PRO A 287 -5.87 -25.05 0.31
C PRO A 287 -6.74 -26.08 -0.45
N ARG A 288 -7.82 -26.59 0.16
CA ARG A 288 -8.74 -27.53 -0.49
C ARG A 288 -9.64 -26.89 -1.55
N VAL A 289 -9.96 -25.60 -1.40
CA VAL A 289 -10.78 -24.83 -2.34
C VAL A 289 -9.91 -24.28 -3.46
N ILE A 290 -8.73 -23.75 -3.12
CA ILE A 290 -7.77 -23.24 -4.11
C ILE A 290 -7.13 -24.38 -4.92
N PHE A 291 -6.84 -25.52 -4.28
CA PHE A 291 -6.25 -26.70 -4.90
C PHE A 291 -7.18 -27.91 -4.73
N PRO A 292 -8.23 -28.05 -5.55
CA PRO A 292 -9.11 -29.20 -5.48
C PRO A 292 -8.29 -30.48 -5.73
N SER A 293 -8.13 -31.28 -4.68
CA SER A 293 -7.39 -32.54 -4.75
C SER A 293 -8.19 -33.54 -5.55
N THR A 294 -7.79 -33.80 -6.81
CA THR A 294 -8.24 -35.00 -7.53
C THR A 294 -7.25 -36.13 -7.25
N PRO A 295 -7.71 -37.32 -6.84
CA PRO A 295 -6.82 -38.45 -6.60
C PRO A 295 -6.06 -38.81 -7.89
N GLY A 296 -4.73 -38.75 -7.85
CA GLY A 296 -3.85 -39.17 -8.94
C GLY A 296 -3.32 -38.07 -9.88
N LYS A 297 -3.64 -36.79 -9.68
CA LYS A 297 -3.03 -35.66 -10.44
C LYS A 297 -2.61 -34.51 -9.51
N PRO A 298 -1.53 -33.78 -9.82
CA PRO A 298 -1.23 -32.53 -9.14
C PRO A 298 -2.44 -31.60 -9.26
N SER A 299 -2.96 -31.16 -8.12
CA SER A 299 -4.17 -30.36 -7.99
C SER A 299 -3.98 -28.97 -8.58
N LYS A 300 -4.39 -28.77 -9.82
CA LYS A 300 -4.53 -27.44 -10.43
C LYS A 300 -5.79 -26.76 -9.88
N ALA A 301 -5.73 -25.44 -9.66
CA ALA A 301 -6.92 -24.66 -9.38
C ALA A 301 -7.88 -24.76 -10.57
N SER A 302 -9.14 -25.18 -10.33
CA SER A 302 -10.15 -25.13 -11.38
C SER A 302 -10.59 -23.68 -11.57
N SER A 303 -10.13 -23.05 -12.65
CA SER A 303 -10.49 -21.67 -13.00
C SER A 303 -12.00 -21.47 -13.00
N THR A 304 -12.76 -22.41 -13.57
CA THR A 304 -14.22 -22.34 -13.63
C THR A 304 -14.87 -22.36 -12.24
N GLU A 305 -14.37 -23.18 -11.31
CA GLU A 305 -14.93 -23.27 -9.96
C GLU A 305 -14.57 -22.04 -9.12
N LEU A 306 -13.32 -21.56 -9.23
CA LEU A 306 -12.88 -20.38 -8.51
C LEU A 306 -13.61 -19.12 -9.00
N MET A 307 -13.77 -18.96 -10.32
CA MET A 307 -14.55 -17.87 -10.91
C MET A 307 -16.01 -17.89 -10.43
N ALA A 308 -16.65 -19.07 -10.40
CA ALA A 308 -18.02 -19.20 -9.90
C ALA A 308 -18.14 -18.85 -8.40
N LEU A 309 -17.10 -19.16 -7.62
CA LEU A 309 -17.05 -18.87 -6.18
C LEU A 309 -16.77 -17.37 -5.91
N MET A 310 -16.00 -16.71 -6.78
CA MET A 310 -15.72 -15.27 -6.75
C MET A 310 -16.78 -14.41 -7.47
N GLU A 311 -17.77 -15.01 -8.16
CA GLU A 311 -18.83 -14.27 -8.86
C GLU A 311 -19.48 -13.16 -8.02
N PRO A 312 -19.80 -13.37 -6.73
CA PRO A 312 -20.37 -12.31 -5.88
C PRO A 312 -19.45 -11.09 -5.70
N LEU A 313 -18.13 -11.25 -5.88
CA LEU A 313 -17.17 -10.15 -5.76
C LEU A 313 -17.11 -9.27 -7.00
N LYS A 314 -17.69 -9.66 -8.15
CA LYS A 314 -17.68 -8.82 -9.36
C LYS A 314 -18.37 -7.46 -9.14
N SER A 315 -19.34 -7.38 -8.24
CA SER A 315 -20.00 -6.11 -7.89
C SER A 315 -19.19 -5.23 -6.94
N GLN A 316 -18.21 -5.77 -6.22
CA GLN A 316 -17.38 -4.97 -5.31
C GLN A 316 -16.41 -4.08 -6.09
N THR A 317 -16.23 -2.83 -5.70
CA THR A 317 -15.26 -1.93 -6.34
C THR A 317 -14.07 -1.61 -5.43
N THR A 318 -14.23 -1.79 -4.12
CA THR A 318 -13.23 -1.47 -3.10
C THR A 318 -12.66 -2.75 -2.46
N GLY A 319 -11.46 -2.68 -1.88
CA GLY A 319 -10.88 -3.80 -1.11
C GLY A 319 -10.31 -4.96 -1.92
N ARG A 320 -10.33 -4.90 -3.27
CA ARG A 320 -9.92 -6.02 -4.14
C ARG A 320 -8.44 -6.41 -3.98
N ILE A 321 -7.55 -5.44 -3.76
CA ILE A 321 -6.12 -5.71 -3.54
C ILE A 321 -5.91 -6.46 -2.22
N GLN A 322 -6.61 -6.05 -1.16
CA GLN A 322 -6.56 -6.73 0.12
C GLN A 322 -7.12 -8.16 0.02
N LEU A 323 -8.23 -8.34 -0.71
CA LEU A 323 -8.77 -9.68 -0.99
C LEU A 323 -7.77 -10.54 -1.77
N PHE A 324 -7.10 -9.97 -2.79
CA PHE A 324 -6.08 -10.68 -3.54
C PHE A 324 -4.88 -11.05 -2.65
N HIS A 325 -4.41 -10.13 -1.81
CA HIS A 325 -3.34 -10.36 -0.84
C HIS A 325 -3.63 -11.56 0.06
N LEU A 326 -4.85 -11.63 0.61
CA LEU A 326 -5.29 -12.75 1.43
C LEU A 326 -5.36 -14.05 0.61
N ALA A 327 -5.86 -13.97 -0.62
CA ALA A 327 -6.03 -15.11 -1.51
C ALA A 327 -4.70 -15.75 -1.93
N ILE A 328 -3.64 -14.94 -2.11
CA ILE A 328 -2.29 -15.44 -2.41
C ILE A 328 -1.53 -15.88 -1.15
N GLY A 329 -1.99 -15.56 0.06
CA GLY A 329 -1.34 -15.95 1.32
C GLY A 329 -0.95 -17.43 1.42
N PRO A 330 -1.81 -18.38 1.00
CA PRO A 330 -1.45 -19.80 0.92
C PRO A 330 -0.32 -20.12 -0.08
N GLN A 331 -0.13 -19.32 -1.13
CA GLN A 331 0.98 -19.44 -2.09
C GLN A 331 2.30 -18.95 -1.49
N LEU A 332 2.28 -17.90 -0.66
CA LEU A 332 3.47 -17.36 0.01
C LEU A 332 4.18 -18.39 0.89
N ARG A 333 3.42 -19.36 1.41
CA ARG A 333 3.98 -20.44 2.24
C ARG A 333 4.62 -21.57 1.44
N ARG A 334 4.54 -21.54 0.11
CA ARG A 334 5.14 -22.56 -0.77
C ARG A 334 6.54 -22.13 -1.20
N SER A 335 7.42 -23.11 -1.43
CA SER A 335 8.76 -22.86 -1.95
C SER A 335 8.78 -22.33 -3.39
N LYS A 336 7.70 -22.56 -4.15
CA LYS A 336 7.46 -21.98 -5.48
C LYS A 336 5.97 -21.73 -5.65
N SER A 337 5.62 -20.52 -6.06
CA SER A 337 4.24 -20.15 -6.40
C SER A 337 3.78 -20.87 -7.67
N ASP A 338 2.50 -21.23 -7.71
CA ASP A 338 1.89 -21.77 -8.92
C ASP A 338 1.28 -20.64 -9.74
N ILE A 339 1.98 -20.24 -10.82
CA ILE A 339 1.63 -19.11 -11.69
C ILE A 339 0.19 -19.23 -12.21
N GLU A 340 -0.22 -20.42 -12.66
CA GLU A 340 -1.57 -20.66 -13.19
C GLU A 340 -2.65 -20.39 -12.14
N THR A 341 -2.39 -20.75 -10.88
CA THR A 341 -3.30 -20.46 -9.76
C THR A 341 -3.32 -18.97 -9.42
N VAL A 342 -2.15 -18.31 -9.39
CA VAL A 342 -2.06 -16.86 -9.12
C VAL A 342 -2.82 -16.06 -10.17
N GLU A 343 -2.63 -16.39 -11.45
CA GLU A 343 -3.33 -15.73 -12.56
C GLU A 343 -4.84 -16.00 -12.54
N THR A 344 -5.24 -17.21 -12.15
CA THR A 344 -6.66 -17.55 -11.96
C THR A 344 -7.28 -16.72 -10.83
N LEU A 345 -6.59 -16.60 -9.68
CA LEU A 345 -7.03 -15.74 -8.57
C LEU A 345 -7.08 -14.28 -8.98
N MET A 346 -6.08 -13.82 -9.73
CA MET A 346 -6.00 -12.46 -10.25
C MET A 346 -7.19 -12.18 -11.16
N GLN A 347 -7.48 -13.04 -12.12
CA GLN A 347 -8.59 -12.85 -13.05
C GLN A 347 -9.97 -12.90 -12.34
N ALA A 348 -10.07 -13.66 -11.25
CA ALA A 348 -11.30 -13.77 -10.49
C ALA A 348 -11.54 -12.57 -9.56
N ILE A 349 -10.49 -12.01 -8.96
CA ILE A 349 -10.57 -10.91 -7.98
C ILE A 349 -10.35 -9.54 -8.65
N ILE A 350 -9.57 -9.46 -9.71
CA ILE A 350 -9.26 -8.24 -10.46
C ILE A 350 -9.35 -8.56 -11.97
N PRO A 351 -10.58 -8.66 -12.51
CA PRO A 351 -10.76 -8.94 -13.93
C PRO A 351 -10.06 -7.92 -14.83
N PHE A 352 -9.52 -8.37 -15.96
CA PHE A 352 -8.89 -7.48 -16.95
C PHE A 352 -9.78 -6.35 -17.49
N SER A 353 -11.11 -6.46 -17.38
CA SER A 353 -12.02 -5.36 -17.72
C SER A 353 -11.78 -4.08 -16.89
N TYR A 354 -11.10 -4.19 -15.75
CA TYR A 354 -10.70 -3.04 -14.92
C TYR A 354 -9.44 -2.33 -15.43
N ALA A 355 -8.66 -2.93 -16.33
CA ALA A 355 -7.39 -2.38 -16.80
C ALA A 355 -7.54 -0.92 -17.30
N LYS A 356 -8.60 -0.64 -18.05
CA LYS A 356 -8.89 0.71 -18.57
C LYS A 356 -9.52 1.66 -17.56
N LYS A 357 -10.25 1.13 -16.57
CA LYS A 357 -11.05 1.93 -15.63
C LYS A 357 -10.28 2.29 -14.36
N SER A 358 -9.36 1.43 -13.94
CA SER A 358 -8.64 1.53 -12.67
C SER A 358 -7.24 0.93 -12.80
N PRO A 359 -6.37 1.50 -13.66
CA PRO A 359 -4.99 1.04 -13.85
C PRO A 359 -4.13 1.11 -12.58
N GLU A 360 -4.48 1.95 -11.60
CA GLU A 360 -3.84 2.02 -10.29
C GLU A 360 -3.94 0.68 -9.53
N LEU A 361 -5.07 -0.03 -9.67
CA LEU A 361 -5.23 -1.38 -9.09
C LEU A 361 -4.19 -2.36 -9.64
N PHE A 362 -3.82 -2.24 -10.92
CA PHE A 362 -2.81 -3.11 -11.51
C PHE A 362 -1.40 -2.71 -11.05
N ALA A 363 -1.12 -1.44 -10.80
CA ALA A 363 0.16 -1.04 -10.20
C ALA A 363 0.32 -1.61 -8.79
N ASP A 364 -0.70 -1.48 -7.94
CA ASP A 364 -0.67 -2.01 -6.57
C ASP A 364 -0.63 -3.55 -6.54
N LEU A 365 -1.30 -4.20 -7.50
CA LEU A 365 -1.21 -5.64 -7.71
C LEU A 365 0.22 -6.08 -8.07
N LEU A 366 0.86 -5.44 -9.05
CA LEU A 366 2.22 -5.79 -9.46
C LEU A 366 3.23 -5.51 -8.33
N GLU A 367 3.04 -4.43 -7.57
CA GLU A 367 3.86 -4.13 -6.40
C GLU A 367 3.78 -5.25 -5.36
N LEU A 368 2.57 -5.67 -5.02
CA LEU A 368 2.34 -6.79 -4.11
C LEU A 368 2.97 -8.09 -4.63
N LEU A 369 2.96 -8.36 -5.94
CA LEU A 369 3.62 -9.52 -6.53
C LEU A 369 5.15 -9.42 -6.44
N VAL A 370 5.73 -8.24 -6.69
CA VAL A 370 7.17 -7.96 -6.56
C VAL A 370 7.62 -8.14 -5.10
N GLU A 371 6.92 -7.54 -4.14
CA GLU A 371 7.23 -7.63 -2.70
C GLU A 371 7.28 -9.08 -2.20
N ASN A 372 6.43 -9.93 -2.80
CA ASN A 372 6.29 -11.33 -2.42
C ASN A 372 7.08 -12.30 -3.33
N ASN A 373 7.86 -11.80 -4.30
CA ASN A 373 8.58 -12.60 -5.30
C ASN A 373 7.68 -13.63 -6.01
N ILE A 374 6.48 -13.20 -6.43
CA ILE A 374 5.55 -14.03 -7.20
C ILE A 374 5.60 -13.61 -8.67
N ASP A 375 5.99 -14.55 -9.52
CA ASP A 375 6.01 -14.34 -10.97
C ASP A 375 4.62 -14.45 -11.60
N LEU A 376 4.44 -13.77 -12.74
CA LEU A 376 3.32 -13.95 -13.67
C LEU A 376 3.85 -14.54 -14.98
N SER A 377 2.98 -15.11 -15.81
CA SER A 377 3.39 -15.43 -17.18
C SER A 377 3.67 -14.15 -17.96
N SER A 378 4.64 -14.23 -18.88
CA SER A 378 4.99 -13.12 -19.77
C SER A 378 3.79 -12.67 -20.61
N GLU A 379 2.85 -13.56 -20.90
CA GLU A 379 1.60 -13.29 -21.65
C GLU A 379 0.64 -12.41 -20.84
N THR A 380 0.38 -12.80 -19.60
CA THR A 380 -0.45 -12.02 -18.66
C THR A 380 0.15 -10.65 -18.39
N LEU A 381 1.46 -10.60 -18.09
CA LEU A 381 2.14 -9.34 -17.81
C LEU A 381 2.19 -8.42 -19.03
N SER A 382 2.41 -9.00 -20.23
CA SER A 382 2.31 -8.28 -21.50
C SER A 382 0.94 -7.62 -21.67
N LEU A 383 -0.15 -8.36 -21.38
CA LEU A 383 -1.51 -7.85 -21.50
C LEU A 383 -1.80 -6.74 -20.48
N ILE A 384 -1.32 -6.87 -19.24
CA ILE A 384 -1.39 -5.80 -18.24
C ILE A 384 -0.69 -4.55 -18.78
N VAL A 385 0.55 -4.67 -19.22
CA VAL A 385 1.34 -3.52 -19.70
C VAL A 385 0.66 -2.88 -20.91
N ASP A 386 0.24 -3.65 -21.91
CA ASP A 386 -0.34 -3.12 -23.14
C ASP A 386 -1.67 -2.37 -22.89
N GLU A 387 -2.49 -2.84 -21.95
CA GLU A 387 -3.80 -2.25 -21.65
C GLU A 387 -3.75 -1.10 -20.62
N THR A 388 -2.78 -1.09 -19.70
CA THR A 388 -2.77 -0.17 -18.55
C THR A 388 -1.65 0.87 -18.59
N SER A 389 -0.49 0.56 -19.19
CA SER A 389 0.71 1.40 -19.03
C SER A 389 0.67 2.71 -19.81
N GLY A 390 -0.22 2.83 -20.80
CA GLY A 390 -0.25 3.95 -21.74
C GLY A 390 0.87 3.91 -22.80
N LEU A 391 1.75 2.89 -22.78
CA LEU A 391 2.89 2.81 -23.68
C LEU A 391 2.50 2.70 -25.17
N ALA A 392 1.36 2.09 -25.46
CA ALA A 392 0.84 1.95 -26.82
C ALA A 392 0.37 3.29 -27.43
N SER A 393 0.12 4.34 -26.63
CA SER A 393 -0.33 5.63 -27.15
C SER A 393 0.80 6.41 -27.85
N GLY A 394 2.06 6.03 -27.60
CA GLY A 394 3.26 6.71 -28.11
C GLY A 394 3.51 8.08 -27.47
N ARG A 395 2.66 8.53 -26.54
CA ARG A 395 2.81 9.82 -25.84
C ARG A 395 3.44 9.59 -24.47
N ALA A 396 4.64 10.11 -24.25
CA ALA A 396 5.37 9.97 -22.98
C ALA A 396 4.59 10.46 -21.75
N ARG A 397 3.67 11.43 -21.92
CA ARG A 397 2.82 11.97 -20.84
C ARG A 397 1.76 10.98 -20.33
N ASP A 398 1.36 10.03 -21.17
CA ASP A 398 0.34 9.04 -20.82
C ASP A 398 0.97 7.79 -20.20
N VAL A 399 2.30 7.70 -20.17
CA VAL A 399 3.04 6.53 -19.69
C VAL A 399 3.06 6.48 -18.17
N ARG A 400 2.60 5.35 -17.63
CA ARG A 400 2.60 5.05 -16.20
C ARG A 400 3.92 4.40 -15.79
N TRP A 401 4.93 5.24 -15.54
CA TRP A 401 6.30 4.81 -15.24
C TRP A 401 6.42 3.84 -14.05
N ARG A 402 5.62 4.02 -12.99
CA ARG A 402 5.57 3.08 -11.84
C ARG A 402 5.22 1.66 -12.28
N LEU A 403 4.24 1.53 -13.17
CA LEU A 403 3.77 0.23 -13.65
C LEU A 403 4.83 -0.45 -14.53
N ILE A 404 5.51 0.31 -15.38
CA ILE A 404 6.61 -0.20 -16.22
C ILE A 404 7.79 -0.68 -15.35
N ASP A 405 8.18 0.10 -14.33
CA ASP A 405 9.24 -0.29 -13.39
C ASP A 405 8.92 -1.63 -12.69
N LEU A 406 7.68 -1.78 -12.19
CA LEU A 406 7.22 -3.03 -11.57
C LEU A 406 7.21 -4.20 -12.56
N ALA A 407 6.78 -3.96 -13.80
CA ALA A 407 6.77 -5.00 -14.83
C ALA A 407 8.20 -5.45 -15.21
N LEU A 408 9.16 -4.52 -15.34
CA LEU A 408 10.57 -4.84 -15.56
C LEU A 408 11.18 -5.67 -14.41
N LYS A 409 10.75 -5.43 -13.17
CA LYS A 409 11.21 -6.19 -11.99
C LYS A 409 10.70 -7.62 -11.97
N LEU A 410 9.47 -7.85 -12.46
CA LEU A 410 8.86 -9.18 -12.53
C LEU A 410 9.41 -10.02 -13.68
N ASP A 411 9.33 -9.49 -14.91
CA ASP A 411 9.82 -10.19 -16.10
C ASP A 411 10.24 -9.17 -17.16
N PHE A 412 11.54 -9.01 -17.34
CA PHE A 412 12.09 -8.07 -18.31
C PHE A 412 11.99 -8.57 -19.76
N ASP A 413 11.77 -9.87 -20.00
CA ASP A 413 11.65 -10.42 -21.35
C ASP A 413 10.38 -9.91 -22.05
N ILE A 414 9.41 -9.37 -21.31
CA ILE A 414 8.27 -8.66 -21.89
C ILE A 414 8.68 -7.40 -22.67
N PHE A 415 9.88 -6.85 -22.46
CA PHE A 415 10.40 -5.72 -23.24
C PHE A 415 11.55 -6.14 -24.15
N LEU A 416 12.36 -7.13 -23.75
CA LEU A 416 13.59 -7.51 -24.46
C LEU A 416 13.42 -8.72 -25.41
N GLY A 417 12.32 -9.46 -25.29
CA GLY A 417 12.07 -10.65 -26.11
C GLY A 417 11.90 -10.33 -27.60
N ARG A 418 12.32 -11.25 -28.49
CA ARG A 418 12.21 -11.08 -29.96
C ARG A 418 10.79 -10.74 -30.44
N ASN A 419 9.77 -11.31 -29.79
CA ASN A 419 8.37 -11.05 -30.14
C ASN A 419 7.82 -9.76 -29.53
N ASN A 420 8.58 -9.13 -28.61
CA ASN A 420 8.18 -7.95 -27.85
C ASN A 420 8.95 -6.70 -28.25
N GLN A 421 9.72 -6.75 -29.34
CA GLN A 421 10.59 -5.66 -29.78
C GLN A 421 9.82 -4.33 -29.94
N ARG A 422 8.58 -4.37 -30.44
CA ARG A 422 7.72 -3.18 -30.52
C ARG A 422 7.49 -2.51 -29.16
N ARG A 423 7.32 -3.30 -28.08
CA ARG A 423 7.09 -2.77 -26.74
C ARG A 423 8.37 -2.16 -26.17
N GLY A 424 9.51 -2.82 -26.40
CA GLY A 424 10.83 -2.27 -26.09
C GLY A 424 11.10 -0.95 -26.82
N ASP A 425 10.87 -0.90 -28.14
CA ASP A 425 11.05 0.29 -28.96
C ASP A 425 10.14 1.45 -28.48
N ASN A 426 8.88 1.15 -28.15
CA ASN A 426 7.97 2.15 -27.59
C ASN A 426 8.46 2.68 -26.23
N LEU A 427 9.06 1.83 -25.38
CA LEU A 427 9.63 2.24 -24.11
C LEU A 427 10.83 3.16 -24.30
N ILE A 428 11.77 2.77 -25.16
CA ILE A 428 12.94 3.60 -25.49
C ILE A 428 12.51 4.96 -26.06
N HIS A 429 11.57 4.95 -27.00
CA HIS A 429 11.01 6.17 -27.59
C HIS A 429 10.31 7.05 -26.53
N ALA A 430 9.51 6.45 -25.64
CA ALA A 430 8.83 7.18 -24.57
C ALA A 430 9.82 7.81 -23.58
N ILE A 431 10.92 7.13 -23.24
CA ILE A 431 11.99 7.65 -22.39
C ILE A 431 12.65 8.86 -23.07
N GLY A 432 12.98 8.75 -24.36
CA GLY A 432 13.58 9.87 -25.11
C GLY A 432 12.69 11.11 -25.21
N HIS A 433 11.36 10.93 -25.24
CA HIS A 433 10.40 12.03 -25.35
C HIS A 433 9.81 12.48 -24.01
N ALA A 434 10.28 11.91 -22.90
CA ALA A 434 9.85 12.35 -21.58
C ALA A 434 10.45 13.74 -21.30
N GLY A 435 9.59 14.73 -21.11
CA GLY A 435 10.02 16.09 -20.79
C GLY A 435 10.69 16.14 -19.42
N VAL A 436 11.69 17.02 -19.28
CA VAL A 436 12.35 17.31 -18.00
C VAL A 436 11.34 17.97 -17.06
N GLY A 437 10.70 17.20 -16.18
CA GLY A 437 9.69 17.67 -15.23
C GLY A 437 9.63 16.81 -13.96
N ASP A 438 8.59 16.98 -13.14
CA ASP A 438 8.49 16.36 -11.79
C ASP A 438 8.55 14.82 -11.78
N ASN A 439 8.29 14.16 -12.92
CA ASN A 439 8.36 12.70 -13.05
C ASN A 439 9.77 12.16 -13.36
N ASN A 440 10.79 13.02 -13.46
CA ASN A 440 12.14 12.61 -13.84
C ASN A 440 12.74 11.53 -12.93
N GLU A 441 12.50 11.59 -11.61
CA GLU A 441 13.03 10.59 -10.68
C GLU A 441 12.45 9.20 -10.97
N GLN A 442 11.14 9.11 -11.22
CA GLN A 442 10.50 7.83 -11.53
C GLN A 442 10.96 7.29 -12.89
N ILE A 443 11.15 8.15 -13.89
CA ILE A 443 11.68 7.75 -15.20
C ILE A 443 13.11 7.23 -15.06
N LEU A 444 13.96 7.90 -14.27
CA LEU A 444 15.32 7.45 -13.99
C LEU A 444 15.34 6.10 -13.27
N LYS A 445 14.41 5.85 -12.32
CA LYS A 445 14.24 4.53 -11.69
C LYS A 445 13.85 3.46 -12.70
N THR A 446 12.89 3.75 -13.58
CA THR A 446 12.50 2.83 -14.67
C THR A 446 13.66 2.56 -15.62
N LEU A 447 14.44 3.59 -15.97
CA LEU A 447 15.61 3.45 -16.83
C LEU A 447 16.73 2.64 -16.16
N GLU A 448 16.94 2.81 -14.85
CA GLU A 448 17.85 1.96 -14.10
C GLU A 448 17.41 0.49 -14.13
N ALA A 449 16.11 0.21 -13.90
CA ALA A 449 15.56 -1.14 -14.00
C ALA A 449 15.72 -1.73 -15.41
N LEU A 450 15.61 -0.91 -16.46
CA LEU A 450 15.83 -1.32 -17.83
C LEU A 450 17.30 -1.67 -18.10
N ILE A 451 18.24 -0.81 -17.67
CA ILE A 451 19.68 -1.08 -17.80
C ILE A 451 20.06 -2.35 -17.03
N GLU A 452 19.54 -2.52 -15.82
CA GLU A 452 19.72 -3.72 -15.01
C GLU A 452 19.19 -4.97 -15.72
N SER A 453 18.05 -4.85 -16.40
CA SER A 453 17.48 -5.93 -17.20
C SER A 453 18.38 -6.35 -18.37
N TYR A 454 18.95 -5.39 -19.12
CA TYR A 454 19.92 -5.69 -20.17
C TYR A 454 21.22 -6.30 -19.62
N ALA A 455 21.67 -5.85 -18.44
CA ALA A 455 22.81 -6.42 -17.74
C ALA A 455 22.55 -7.89 -17.36
N LYS A 456 21.40 -8.19 -16.74
CA LYS A 456 20.96 -9.55 -16.39
C LYS A 456 20.85 -10.46 -17.62
N ALA A 457 20.35 -9.92 -18.74
CA ALA A 457 20.29 -10.61 -20.03
C ALA A 457 21.66 -10.78 -20.71
N ARG A 458 22.76 -10.35 -20.08
CA ARG A 458 24.13 -10.32 -20.64
C ARG A 458 24.24 -9.58 -21.98
N ASN A 459 23.36 -8.60 -22.17
CA ASN A 459 23.26 -7.81 -23.40
C ASN A 459 23.42 -6.31 -23.13
N LEU A 460 24.27 -5.94 -22.16
CA LEU A 460 24.58 -4.54 -21.90
C LEU A 460 25.18 -3.84 -23.14
N GLY A 461 25.92 -4.58 -23.99
CA GLY A 461 26.41 -4.08 -25.27
C GLY A 461 25.28 -3.66 -26.21
N GLY A 462 24.24 -4.48 -26.37
CA GLY A 462 23.07 -4.12 -27.18
C GLY A 462 22.31 -2.91 -26.63
N PHE A 463 22.27 -2.73 -25.30
CA PHE A 463 21.73 -1.50 -24.72
C PHE A 463 22.57 -0.27 -25.09
N ILE A 464 23.90 -0.38 -25.03
CA ILE A 464 24.80 0.73 -25.41
C ILE A 464 24.57 1.12 -26.87
N GLU A 465 24.38 0.17 -27.78
CA GLU A 465 24.04 0.46 -29.19
C GLU A 465 22.71 1.23 -29.33
N ILE A 466 21.70 0.88 -28.54
CA ILE A 466 20.42 1.60 -28.49
C ILE A 466 20.64 3.01 -27.96
N TRP A 467 21.38 3.15 -26.85
CA TRP A 467 21.68 4.44 -26.25
C TRP A 467 22.45 5.36 -27.20
N VAL A 468 23.41 4.83 -27.98
CA VAL A 468 24.12 5.57 -29.03
C VAL A 468 23.15 6.14 -30.07
N LYS A 469 22.15 5.35 -30.50
CA LYS A 469 21.13 5.79 -31.46
C LYS A 469 20.27 6.90 -30.86
N GLU A 470 19.85 6.75 -29.62
CA GLU A 470 19.02 7.73 -28.92
C GLU A 470 19.78 9.03 -28.57
N LEU A 471 21.08 8.96 -28.29
CA LEU A 471 21.87 10.18 -28.10
C LEU A 471 21.95 11.03 -29.38
N ARG A 472 21.83 10.42 -30.57
CA ARG A 472 21.76 11.17 -31.84
C ARG A 472 20.44 11.90 -32.04
N SER A 473 19.37 11.49 -31.35
CA SER A 473 18.08 12.18 -31.39
C SER A 473 18.03 13.43 -30.48
N GLN A 474 19.12 13.73 -29.74
CA GLN A 474 19.27 14.89 -28.84
C GLN A 474 18.23 14.97 -27.73
N ALA A 475 17.72 13.82 -27.28
CA ALA A 475 16.80 13.75 -26.16
C ALA A 475 17.55 13.96 -24.82
N ALA A 476 17.19 15.04 -24.11
CA ALA A 476 17.92 15.55 -22.94
C ALA A 476 18.11 14.54 -21.81
N LEU A 477 17.17 13.59 -21.63
CA LEU A 477 17.26 12.56 -20.59
C LEU A 477 18.38 11.55 -20.85
N TRP A 478 18.71 11.27 -22.11
CA TRP A 478 19.80 10.34 -22.45
C TRP A 478 21.17 10.94 -22.19
N GLU A 479 21.27 12.27 -22.19
CA GLU A 479 22.48 13.02 -21.86
C GLU A 479 22.67 13.24 -20.35
N ASP A 480 21.79 12.67 -19.53
CA ASP A 480 21.77 12.84 -18.09
C ASP A 480 22.98 12.15 -17.41
N ASP A 481 23.54 12.79 -16.38
CA ASP A 481 24.71 12.24 -15.64
C ASP A 481 24.40 10.94 -14.90
N ALA A 482 23.17 10.79 -14.40
CA ALA A 482 22.75 9.60 -13.69
C ALA A 482 22.77 8.37 -14.62
N VAL A 483 22.38 8.54 -15.88
CA VAL A 483 22.39 7.45 -16.88
C VAL A 483 23.82 7.02 -17.19
N ALA A 484 24.72 7.96 -17.44
CA ALA A 484 26.14 7.67 -17.63
C ALA A 484 26.76 6.94 -16.43
N LYS A 485 26.40 7.35 -15.21
CA LYS A 485 26.81 6.66 -13.98
C LYS A 485 26.27 5.23 -13.89
N MET A 486 24.96 5.03 -14.12
CA MET A 486 24.30 3.71 -14.06
C MET A 486 24.98 2.69 -14.97
N ILE A 487 25.39 3.11 -16.16
CA ILE A 487 26.08 2.28 -17.16
C ILE A 487 27.53 2.02 -16.73
N GLY A 488 28.25 3.06 -16.33
CA GLY A 488 29.62 2.93 -15.83
C GLY A 488 29.73 1.93 -14.67
N ASP A 489 28.82 2.00 -13.69
CA ASP A 489 28.80 1.09 -12.52
C ASP A 489 28.55 -0.39 -12.87
N ARG A 490 28.07 -0.68 -14.07
CA ARG A 490 27.71 -2.01 -14.57
C ARG A 490 28.64 -2.52 -15.66
N LEU A 491 29.53 -1.68 -16.19
CA LEU A 491 30.31 -1.98 -17.40
C LEU A 491 31.21 -3.22 -17.21
N GLU A 492 32.22 -3.16 -16.34
CA GLU A 492 33.14 -4.29 -16.11
C GLU A 492 32.51 -5.48 -15.39
N LYS A 493 31.33 -5.30 -14.78
CA LYS A 493 30.57 -6.41 -14.18
C LYS A 493 29.89 -7.29 -15.22
N ASN A 494 29.54 -6.72 -16.39
CA ASN A 494 28.71 -7.38 -17.38
C ASN A 494 29.39 -7.54 -18.75
N LEU A 495 30.47 -6.81 -19.01
CA LEU A 495 31.23 -6.88 -20.25
C LEU A 495 32.67 -7.29 -19.97
N SER A 496 33.19 -8.15 -20.83
CA SER A 496 34.62 -8.47 -20.84
C SER A 496 35.44 -7.26 -21.29
N SER A 497 36.71 -7.18 -20.87
CA SER A 497 37.61 -6.10 -21.30
C SER A 497 37.76 -6.02 -22.83
N PHE A 498 37.57 -7.13 -23.57
CA PHE A 498 37.56 -7.12 -25.04
C PHE A 498 36.29 -6.50 -25.63
N GLN A 499 35.12 -6.77 -25.04
CA GLN A 499 33.88 -6.11 -25.47
C GLN A 499 33.93 -4.60 -25.18
N ILE A 500 34.44 -4.22 -24.01
CA ILE A 500 34.65 -2.81 -23.66
C ILE A 500 35.61 -2.14 -24.65
N GLU A 501 36.72 -2.79 -24.97
CA GLU A 501 37.68 -2.32 -25.98
C GLU A 501 37.03 -2.09 -27.35
N ASN A 502 36.21 -3.03 -27.82
CA ASN A 502 35.52 -2.90 -29.12
C ASN A 502 34.53 -1.73 -29.13
N ILE A 503 33.69 -1.61 -28.10
CA ILE A 503 32.75 -0.49 -27.97
C ILE A 503 33.53 0.84 -27.91
N PHE A 504 34.59 0.90 -27.12
CA PHE A 504 35.43 2.10 -26.99
C PHE A 504 36.10 2.48 -28.32
N LYS A 505 36.59 1.49 -29.05
CA LYS A 505 37.17 1.65 -30.39
C LYS A 505 36.14 2.26 -31.35
N GLU A 506 34.95 1.69 -31.44
CA GLU A 506 33.88 2.16 -32.32
C GLU A 506 33.49 3.61 -32.02
N VAL A 507 33.38 3.96 -30.73
CA VAL A 507 33.07 5.33 -30.31
C VAL A 507 34.19 6.31 -30.67
N CYS A 508 35.46 5.91 -30.49
CA CYS A 508 36.61 6.74 -30.87
C CYS A 508 36.82 6.87 -32.38
N GLU A 509 36.26 5.95 -33.18
CA GLU A 509 36.38 5.92 -34.64
C GLU A 509 35.17 6.58 -35.35
N ALA A 510 34.12 6.96 -34.61
CA ALA A 510 32.87 7.50 -35.14
C ALA A 510 32.95 8.91 -35.79
N GLY A 511 34.13 9.52 -35.88
CA GLY A 511 34.34 10.82 -36.55
C GLY A 511 34.50 12.01 -35.60
N SER A 512 34.24 13.23 -36.09
CA SER A 512 34.48 14.51 -35.36
C SER A 512 33.45 14.84 -34.27
N ASP A 513 32.27 14.24 -34.32
CA ASP A 513 31.22 14.40 -33.29
C ASP A 513 31.28 13.26 -32.28
N LEU A 514 32.33 13.27 -31.44
CA LEU A 514 32.44 12.34 -30.34
C LEU A 514 31.30 12.54 -29.34
N ASN A 515 30.66 11.44 -28.95
CA ASN A 515 29.65 11.48 -27.91
C ASN A 515 30.30 11.47 -26.52
N TRP A 516 30.52 12.66 -25.96
CA TRP A 516 31.18 12.83 -24.66
C TRP A 516 30.43 12.17 -23.50
N VAL A 517 29.10 12.03 -23.57
CA VAL A 517 28.29 11.33 -22.56
C VAL A 517 28.68 9.85 -22.50
N LEU A 518 28.76 9.22 -23.67
CA LEU A 518 29.10 7.81 -23.79
C LEU A 518 30.56 7.53 -23.42
N ILE A 519 31.50 8.36 -23.92
CA ILE A 519 32.93 8.20 -23.60
C ILE A 519 33.15 8.31 -22.10
N ASP A 520 32.51 9.29 -21.47
CA ASP A 520 32.58 9.46 -20.02
C ASP A 520 32.01 8.26 -19.25
N ALA A 521 30.86 7.72 -19.67
CA ALA A 521 30.29 6.52 -19.05
C ALA A 521 31.22 5.31 -19.18
N LEU A 522 31.83 5.12 -20.35
CA LEU A 522 32.78 4.03 -20.61
C LEU A 522 34.03 4.18 -19.72
N LEU A 523 34.65 5.36 -19.69
CA LEU A 523 35.83 5.62 -18.86
C LEU A 523 35.53 5.51 -17.37
N ARG A 524 34.35 5.92 -16.91
CA ARG A 524 33.91 5.73 -15.51
C ARG A 524 33.79 4.24 -15.14
N GLY A 525 33.42 3.40 -16.10
CA GLY A 525 33.28 1.96 -15.90
C GLY A 525 34.58 1.16 -15.92
N VAL A 526 35.69 1.74 -16.36
CA VAL A 526 37.00 1.09 -16.35
C VAL A 526 37.63 1.20 -14.97
N ARG A 527 37.83 0.07 -14.30
CA ARG A 527 38.40 -0.01 -12.94
C ARG A 527 39.55 -1.01 -12.84
N THR A 528 39.72 -1.88 -13.82
CA THR A 528 40.75 -2.92 -13.81
C THR A 528 41.92 -2.55 -14.74
N GLU A 529 43.15 -2.78 -14.28
CA GLU A 529 44.37 -2.54 -15.05
C GLU A 529 44.37 -3.26 -16.42
N ALA A 530 43.73 -4.44 -16.48
CA ALA A 530 43.61 -5.22 -17.71
C ALA A 530 42.74 -4.51 -18.77
N THR A 531 41.64 -3.87 -18.36
CA THR A 531 40.81 -3.07 -19.27
C THR A 531 41.51 -1.77 -19.61
N GLU A 532 42.14 -1.10 -18.63
CA GLU A 532 42.94 0.11 -18.84
C GLU A 532 44.01 -0.09 -19.92
N ALA A 533 44.80 -1.17 -19.83
CA ALA A 533 45.84 -1.48 -20.81
C ALA A 533 45.30 -1.62 -22.25
N LYS A 534 44.08 -2.15 -22.41
CA LYS A 534 43.43 -2.31 -23.72
C LYS A 534 42.91 -0.99 -24.29
N ILE A 535 42.34 -0.12 -23.45
CA ILE A 535 41.80 1.16 -23.90
C ILE A 535 42.90 2.23 -24.07
N LYS A 536 44.05 2.07 -23.42
CA LYS A 536 45.19 3.01 -23.42
C LYS A 536 45.58 3.51 -24.81
N LYS A 537 45.62 2.61 -25.80
CA LYS A 537 45.99 2.93 -27.19
C LYS A 537 45.02 3.88 -27.91
N TYR A 538 43.81 4.07 -27.39
CA TYR A 538 42.79 4.96 -27.97
C TYR A 538 42.75 6.33 -27.29
N LEU A 539 43.35 6.48 -26.11
CA LEU A 539 43.36 7.74 -25.35
C LEU A 539 43.94 8.94 -26.12
N PRO A 540 45.04 8.80 -26.92
CA PRO A 540 45.55 9.92 -27.69
C PRO A 540 44.53 10.48 -28.71
N LYS A 541 43.66 9.63 -29.28
CA LYS A 541 42.60 10.09 -30.19
C LYS A 541 41.57 10.96 -29.47
N LEU A 542 41.23 10.62 -28.22
CA LEU A 542 40.33 11.43 -27.40
C LEU A 542 40.93 12.79 -27.11
N VAL A 543 42.22 12.83 -26.77
CA VAL A 543 42.94 14.09 -26.51
C VAL A 543 42.90 15.00 -27.73
N SER A 544 43.23 14.49 -28.93
CA SER A 544 43.13 15.26 -30.18
C SER A 544 41.71 15.72 -30.49
N ALA A 545 40.68 14.93 -30.17
CA ALA A 545 39.30 15.31 -30.41
C ALA A 545 38.80 16.40 -29.45
N VAL A 546 39.29 16.44 -28.21
CA VAL A 546 38.96 17.53 -27.27
C VAL A 546 39.50 18.87 -27.77
N GLU A 547 40.64 18.89 -28.46
CA GLU A 547 41.21 20.12 -29.03
C GLU A 547 40.31 20.78 -30.07
N VAL A 548 39.58 19.97 -30.83
CA VAL A 548 38.71 20.44 -31.92
C VAL A 548 37.28 20.68 -31.44
N SER A 549 36.88 20.06 -30.32
CA SER A 549 35.53 20.20 -29.77
C SER A 549 35.33 21.54 -29.06
N THR A 550 34.20 22.20 -29.27
CA THR A 550 33.97 23.60 -28.85
C THR A 550 33.13 23.78 -27.58
N GLY A 551 32.69 22.72 -26.89
CA GLY A 551 31.96 22.90 -25.63
C GLY A 551 31.55 21.63 -24.90
N GLY A 552 31.13 21.81 -23.65
CA GLY A 552 30.56 20.78 -22.78
C GLY A 552 31.49 20.34 -21.65
N TRP A 553 31.05 20.44 -20.40
CA TRP A 553 31.83 20.09 -19.22
C TRP A 553 32.33 18.64 -19.19
N ARG A 554 31.59 17.71 -19.83
CA ARG A 554 31.93 16.28 -19.90
C ARG A 554 33.26 16.01 -20.58
N ARG A 555 33.68 16.82 -21.55
CA ARG A 555 34.99 16.68 -22.22
C ARG A 555 36.15 16.83 -21.24
N TRP A 556 36.01 17.74 -20.28
CA TRP A 556 37.02 17.97 -19.24
C TRP A 556 37.06 16.82 -18.24
N ARG A 557 35.89 16.29 -17.88
CA ARG A 557 35.81 15.08 -17.03
C ARG A 557 36.41 13.85 -17.72
N VAL A 558 36.21 13.71 -19.03
CA VAL A 558 36.87 12.69 -19.84
C VAL A 558 38.39 12.86 -19.78
N LEU A 559 38.92 14.06 -20.01
CA LEU A 559 40.37 14.32 -19.92
C LEU A 559 40.95 14.02 -18.55
N LEU A 560 40.22 14.32 -17.48
CA LEU A 560 40.60 13.94 -16.12
C LEU A 560 40.76 12.42 -15.98
N ARG A 561 39.81 11.64 -16.49
CA ARG A 561 39.90 10.18 -16.51
C ARG A 561 41.05 9.69 -17.40
N VAL A 562 41.33 10.36 -18.52
CA VAL A 562 42.49 10.05 -19.36
C VAL A 562 43.80 10.20 -18.57
N ILE A 563 44.00 11.29 -17.85
CA ILE A 563 45.21 11.49 -17.01
C ILE A 563 45.32 10.41 -15.94
N GLN A 564 44.20 10.00 -15.34
CA GLN A 564 44.19 8.97 -14.29
C GLN A 564 44.61 7.60 -14.83
N ILE A 565 44.20 7.24 -16.04
CA ILE A 565 44.55 5.96 -16.69
C ILE A 565 45.97 6.01 -17.30
N ASP A 566 46.28 7.08 -18.02
CA ASP A 566 47.57 7.28 -18.66
C ASP A 566 47.97 8.75 -18.66
N LYS A 567 48.76 9.11 -17.65
CA LYS A 567 49.35 10.44 -17.51
C LYS A 567 50.13 10.88 -18.75
N THR A 568 50.71 9.94 -19.51
CA THR A 568 51.54 10.27 -20.68
C THR A 568 50.74 10.59 -21.94
N ALA A 569 49.42 10.33 -21.94
CA ALA A 569 48.55 10.57 -23.08
C ALA A 569 48.25 12.06 -23.31
N VAL A 570 48.44 12.91 -22.29
CA VAL A 570 48.12 14.35 -22.33
C VAL A 570 49.40 15.17 -22.23
N ASP A 571 49.69 15.99 -23.23
CA ASP A 571 50.83 16.91 -23.19
C ASP A 571 50.49 18.21 -22.43
N GLN A 572 51.52 18.90 -21.92
CA GLN A 572 51.37 20.18 -21.21
C GLN A 572 50.90 21.33 -22.13
N GLY A 573 51.18 21.23 -23.42
CA GLY A 573 50.75 22.20 -24.43
C GLY A 573 49.24 22.24 -24.59
N LEU A 574 48.54 21.16 -24.21
CA LEU A 574 47.09 21.04 -24.35
C LEU A 574 46.33 22.16 -23.63
N ILE A 575 46.78 22.58 -22.43
CA ILE A 575 46.13 23.69 -21.70
C ILE A 575 46.22 25.02 -22.49
N GLN A 576 47.30 25.21 -23.24
CA GLN A 576 47.47 26.42 -24.06
C GLN A 576 46.66 26.34 -25.35
N ARG A 577 46.46 25.13 -25.89
CA ARG A 577 45.69 24.86 -27.10
C ARG A 577 44.17 24.83 -26.87
N VAL A 578 43.72 24.40 -25.69
CA VAL A 578 42.30 24.23 -25.35
C VAL A 578 41.90 25.20 -24.25
N LYS A 579 40.94 26.07 -24.55
CA LYS A 579 40.37 27.00 -23.56
C LYS A 579 38.91 26.63 -23.27
N PRO A 580 38.43 26.82 -22.02
CA PRO A 580 36.99 26.76 -21.74
C PRO A 580 36.28 27.82 -22.58
N GLY A 581 34.98 27.62 -22.84
CA GLY A 581 34.20 28.58 -23.61
C GLY A 581 34.31 29.98 -23.01
N THR A 582 34.60 31.00 -23.82
CA THR A 582 34.76 32.40 -23.38
C THR A 582 33.43 33.17 -23.28
N LYS A 583 32.30 32.47 -23.33
CA LYS A 583 30.96 33.09 -23.25
C LYS A 583 30.71 33.63 -21.83
N ARG A 584 29.95 34.72 -21.72
CA ARG A 584 29.66 35.39 -20.42
C ARG A 584 28.94 34.50 -19.40
N ASP A 585 28.30 33.42 -19.83
CA ASP A 585 27.70 32.37 -18.99
C ASP A 585 28.43 31.03 -19.23
N VAL A 586 29.61 30.88 -18.64
CA VAL A 586 30.32 29.59 -18.64
C VAL A 586 29.58 28.65 -17.69
N ASP A 587 29.30 27.43 -18.16
CA ASP A 587 28.73 26.38 -17.32
C ASP A 587 29.62 26.18 -16.06
N PRO A 588 29.07 26.32 -14.84
CA PRO A 588 29.81 26.09 -13.60
C PRO A 588 30.49 24.72 -13.57
N GLN A 589 29.87 23.70 -14.16
CA GLN A 589 30.44 22.35 -14.28
C GLN A 589 31.67 22.35 -15.18
N GLU A 590 31.64 23.12 -16.27
CA GLU A 590 32.80 23.26 -17.17
C GLU A 590 33.98 23.90 -16.44
N THR A 591 33.71 24.92 -15.64
CA THR A 591 34.74 25.58 -14.81
C THR A 591 35.33 24.63 -13.78
N LEU A 592 34.48 23.83 -13.10
CA LEU A 592 34.91 22.83 -12.12
C LEU A 592 35.89 21.82 -12.74
N PHE A 593 35.44 21.10 -13.77
CA PHE A 593 36.24 20.03 -14.34
C PHE A 593 37.46 20.55 -15.10
N PHE A 594 37.40 21.73 -15.71
CA PHE A 594 38.58 22.37 -16.29
C PHE A 594 39.64 22.68 -15.23
N LYS A 595 39.24 23.20 -14.07
CA LYS A 595 40.17 23.51 -12.98
C LYS A 595 40.78 22.27 -12.35
N GLU A 596 39.97 21.24 -12.10
CA GLU A 596 40.51 19.94 -11.69
C GLU A 596 41.51 19.40 -12.72
N PHE A 597 41.21 19.53 -14.01
CA PHE A 597 42.12 19.11 -15.08
C PHE A 597 43.44 19.88 -15.08
N GLN A 598 43.41 21.21 -14.87
CA GLN A 598 44.62 22.02 -14.74
C GLN A 598 45.51 21.54 -13.59
N ILE A 599 44.92 21.28 -12.42
CA ILE A 599 45.66 20.77 -11.26
C ILE A 599 46.23 19.38 -11.53
N ALA A 600 45.43 18.48 -12.11
CA ALA A 600 45.85 17.14 -12.46
C ALA A 600 47.13 17.12 -13.31
N LEU A 601 47.20 18.05 -14.27
CA LEU A 601 48.33 18.20 -15.18
C LEU A 601 49.53 18.86 -14.48
N SER A 602 49.31 19.91 -13.67
CA SER A 602 50.38 20.64 -12.96
C SER A 602 51.04 19.84 -11.83
N GLY A 603 50.26 19.05 -11.09
CA GLY A 603 50.74 18.17 -10.03
C GLY A 603 51.69 17.06 -10.52
N CYS A 604 51.76 16.84 -11.83
CA CYS A 604 52.64 15.84 -12.41
C CYS A 604 54.07 16.34 -12.71
N ILE A 605 54.30 17.64 -12.94
CA ILE A 605 55.57 18.13 -13.54
C ILE A 605 56.02 19.54 -13.07
N GLY A 606 55.43 20.11 -12.01
CA GLY A 606 56.03 21.26 -11.31
C GLY A 606 56.01 22.60 -12.05
N VAL A 607 55.03 22.86 -12.92
CA VAL A 607 54.86 24.16 -13.59
C VAL A 607 53.42 24.66 -13.40
N SER A 608 53.33 25.95 -13.01
CA SER A 608 52.23 26.70 -12.37
C SER A 608 51.79 26.17 -11.01
N SER A 609 51.85 27.02 -10.00
CA SER A 609 51.53 26.60 -8.64
C SER A 609 50.03 26.34 -8.55
N PRO A 610 49.58 25.29 -7.83
CA PRO A 610 48.17 25.07 -7.51
C PRO A 610 47.51 26.30 -6.84
N GLU A 611 48.31 27.28 -6.44
CA GLU A 611 47.92 28.60 -5.95
C GLU A 611 47.13 29.39 -7.00
N ASP A 612 47.49 29.37 -8.29
CA ASP A 612 46.71 30.05 -9.35
C ASP A 612 45.33 29.38 -9.60
N ALA A 613 45.21 28.09 -9.27
CA ALA A 613 43.94 27.35 -9.34
C ALA A 613 43.08 27.59 -8.08
N LEU A 614 43.70 27.91 -6.94
CA LEU A 614 43.09 28.18 -5.64
C LEU A 614 42.77 29.67 -5.41
N ASP A 615 43.49 30.60 -6.05
CA ASP A 615 43.37 32.07 -5.89
C ASP A 615 42.22 32.70 -6.69
N LEU A 616 41.33 31.88 -7.30
CA LEU A 616 40.08 32.37 -7.87
C LEU A 616 39.13 32.76 -6.73
N ALA A 617 39.20 34.03 -6.34
CA ALA A 617 38.28 34.69 -5.45
C ALA A 617 36.86 34.66 -6.04
N LEU A 618 36.13 33.57 -5.80
CA LEU A 618 34.70 33.51 -6.06
C LEU A 618 33.96 34.10 -4.85
N PRO A 619 32.97 34.99 -5.04
CA PRO A 619 32.28 35.66 -3.95
C PRO A 619 31.74 34.64 -2.95
N SER A 620 32.15 34.78 -1.68
CA SER A 620 31.54 34.03 -0.59
C SER A 620 30.13 34.59 -0.39
N THR A 621 29.12 34.02 -1.04
CA THR A 621 27.74 34.43 -0.79
C THR A 621 26.84 33.24 -0.58
N SER A 622 26.34 33.20 0.66
CA SER A 622 25.10 32.63 1.14
C SER A 622 24.88 31.13 0.92
N GLY A 623 25.21 30.34 1.94
CA GLY A 623 24.24 29.52 2.67
C GLY A 623 23.39 28.48 1.95
N THR A 624 23.57 28.21 0.66
CA THR A 624 22.86 27.15 -0.05
C THR A 624 23.69 25.88 -0.01
N GLY A 625 23.16 24.82 0.61
CA GLY A 625 23.84 23.54 0.57
C GLY A 625 23.81 22.91 -0.83
N TRP A 626 24.75 21.99 -1.07
CA TRP A 626 24.88 21.23 -2.30
C TRP A 626 24.65 19.74 -2.03
N THR A 627 23.86 19.08 -2.89
CA THR A 627 23.41 17.68 -2.72
C THR A 627 24.51 16.65 -2.98
N GLY A 628 25.67 17.08 -3.49
CA GLY A 628 26.68 16.19 -4.05
C GLY A 628 26.43 15.85 -5.52
N SER A 629 25.31 16.27 -6.11
CA SER A 629 24.98 16.05 -7.51
C SER A 629 25.68 17.05 -8.43
N VAL A 630 26.30 16.58 -9.51
CA VAL A 630 26.93 17.44 -10.53
C VAL A 630 25.90 18.39 -11.18
N LYS A 631 24.66 17.93 -11.35
CA LYS A 631 23.58 18.73 -11.96
C LYS A 631 23.17 19.94 -11.14
N ASP A 632 23.35 19.86 -9.82
CA ASP A 632 22.92 20.89 -8.90
C ASP A 632 24.01 21.97 -8.73
N ILE A 633 25.15 21.82 -9.42
CA ILE A 633 26.24 22.78 -9.42
C ILE A 633 25.81 24.04 -10.15
N ASN A 634 25.90 25.16 -9.46
CA ASN A 634 25.61 26.50 -9.95
C ASN A 634 26.67 27.48 -9.43
N ASN A 635 26.61 28.74 -9.86
CA ASN A 635 27.58 29.77 -9.44
C ASN A 635 27.64 29.98 -7.92
N MET A 636 26.57 29.66 -7.17
CA MET A 636 26.50 29.86 -5.72
C MET A 636 27.21 28.73 -4.95
N ASN A 637 27.19 27.49 -5.45
CA ASN A 637 27.82 26.34 -4.77
C ASN A 637 29.09 25.82 -5.46
N LEU A 638 29.51 26.44 -6.58
CA LEU A 638 30.71 26.06 -7.33
C LEU A 638 31.98 26.01 -6.46
N CYS A 639 32.16 26.96 -5.54
CA CYS A 639 33.31 26.98 -4.62
C CYS A 639 33.35 25.73 -3.72
N LEU A 640 32.19 25.33 -3.20
CA LEU A 640 32.08 24.11 -2.37
C LEU A 640 32.35 22.86 -3.21
N ALA A 641 31.82 22.79 -4.43
CA ALA A 641 32.06 21.68 -5.35
C ALA A 641 33.55 21.57 -5.74
N LEU A 642 34.20 22.70 -6.10
CA LEU A 642 35.64 22.79 -6.39
C LEU A 642 36.47 22.28 -5.22
N LYS A 643 36.26 22.82 -4.02
CA LYS A 643 36.99 22.39 -2.83
C LYS A 643 36.79 20.91 -2.51
N THR A 644 35.57 20.39 -2.69
CA THR A 644 35.27 18.96 -2.49
C THR A 644 35.99 18.09 -3.51
N GLY A 645 35.93 18.45 -4.80
CA GLY A 645 36.64 17.74 -5.87
C GLY A 645 38.15 17.74 -5.66
N PHE A 646 38.73 18.86 -5.24
CA PHE A 646 40.15 18.98 -4.92
C PHE A 646 40.57 18.10 -3.74
N VAL A 647 39.82 18.13 -2.65
CA VAL A 647 40.06 17.28 -1.48
C VAL A 647 40.00 15.80 -1.87
N ASN A 648 38.97 15.40 -2.61
CA ASN A 648 38.76 13.98 -2.94
C ASN A 648 39.82 13.44 -3.92
N ASN A 649 40.18 14.22 -4.94
CA ASN A 649 40.98 13.71 -6.06
C ASN A 649 42.47 14.05 -5.93
N TRP A 650 42.84 15.06 -5.13
CA TRP A 650 44.16 15.68 -5.19
C TRP A 650 44.76 15.98 -3.80
N LEU A 651 44.28 15.33 -2.74
CA LEU A 651 44.80 15.52 -1.38
C LEU A 651 46.33 15.39 -1.30
N GLU A 652 46.90 14.34 -1.91
CA GLU A 652 48.36 14.14 -1.98
C GLU A 652 49.07 15.32 -2.67
N SER A 653 48.46 15.89 -3.71
CA SER A 653 49.01 17.05 -4.42
C SER A 653 48.89 18.35 -3.60
N ILE A 654 47.86 18.48 -2.76
CA ILE A 654 47.71 19.60 -1.81
C ILE A 654 48.80 19.53 -0.71
N GLU A 655 49.19 18.33 -0.28
CA GLU A 655 50.29 18.17 0.68
C GLU A 655 51.64 18.62 0.12
N HIS A 656 51.82 18.53 -1.20
CA HIS A 656 53.06 18.85 -1.90
C HIS A 656 53.13 20.33 -2.34
N ILE A 657 52.14 21.16 -1.98
CA ILE A 657 52.17 22.61 -2.21
C ILE A 657 53.25 23.21 -1.30
N GLY A 658 54.34 23.68 -1.92
CA GLY A 658 55.52 24.18 -1.21
C GLY A 658 55.33 25.50 -0.47
N SER A 659 54.27 26.27 -0.73
CA SER A 659 53.96 27.49 0.03
C SER A 659 52.93 27.25 1.13
N LEU A 660 53.38 27.39 2.38
CA LEU A 660 52.53 27.41 3.56
C LEU A 660 51.34 28.38 3.45
N PRO A 661 51.51 29.63 2.95
CA PRO A 661 50.44 30.64 2.99
C PRO A 661 49.21 30.29 2.15
N VAL A 662 49.38 29.49 1.09
CA VAL A 662 48.25 29.08 0.23
C VAL A 662 47.57 27.85 0.79
N LYS A 663 48.35 26.92 1.35
CA LYS A 663 47.83 25.76 2.07
C LYS A 663 47.00 26.20 3.29
N GLU A 664 47.51 27.14 4.07
CA GLU A 664 46.80 27.75 5.21
C GLU A 664 45.55 28.49 4.74
N ARG A 665 45.63 29.34 3.71
CA ARG A 665 44.45 30.02 3.15
C ARG A 665 43.38 29.04 2.66
N PHE A 666 43.75 27.94 2.02
CA PHE A 666 42.80 26.91 1.60
C PHE A 666 42.13 26.24 2.80
N ILE A 667 42.92 25.82 3.80
CA ILE A 667 42.42 25.18 5.03
C ILE A 667 41.51 26.14 5.79
N ASP A 668 41.94 27.37 6.03
CA ASP A 668 41.17 28.41 6.72
C ASP A 668 39.86 28.71 5.98
N HIS A 669 39.92 28.81 4.66
CA HIS A 669 38.73 29.06 3.85
C HIS A 669 37.81 27.83 3.75
N PHE A 670 38.33 26.61 3.87
CA PHE A 670 37.53 25.38 3.95
C PHE A 670 36.85 25.26 5.33
N LEU A 671 37.59 25.56 6.41
CA LEU A 671 37.09 25.58 7.78
C LEU A 671 36.05 26.69 8.00
N ASP A 672 36.26 27.90 7.49
CA ASP A 672 35.29 29.00 7.57
C ASP A 672 33.97 28.63 6.86
N MET A 673 34.03 27.93 5.72
CA MET A 673 32.82 27.40 5.08
C MET A 673 32.12 26.33 5.91
N ALA A 674 32.89 25.39 6.49
CA ALA A 674 32.35 24.33 7.34
C ALA A 674 31.67 24.89 8.61
N LEU A 675 32.22 25.96 9.18
CA LEU A 675 31.66 26.65 10.35
C LEU A 675 30.40 27.47 10.03
N ARG A 676 30.27 27.96 8.79
CA ARG A 676 29.13 28.80 8.35
C ARG A 676 27.95 28.03 7.75
N THR A 677 28.07 26.73 7.52
CA THR A 677 26.97 25.92 7.00
C THR A 677 25.99 25.58 8.13
N LYS A 678 24.72 26.00 8.02
CA LYS A 678 23.67 25.67 9.00
C LYS A 678 23.18 24.23 8.80
N ASP A 679 22.98 23.51 9.90
CA ASP A 679 22.46 22.14 9.91
C ASP A 679 21.01 22.11 9.39
N SER A 680 20.78 21.56 8.19
CA SER A 680 19.43 21.24 7.70
C SER A 680 19.35 19.76 7.34
N GLU A 681 18.39 19.05 7.93
CA GLU A 681 18.34 17.59 8.06
C GLU A 681 18.03 16.79 6.79
N LYS A 682 17.63 17.41 5.67
CA LYS A 682 17.00 16.67 4.55
C LYS A 682 17.82 16.49 3.27
N SER A 683 19.01 17.06 3.18
CA SER A 683 20.06 16.66 2.23
C SER A 683 21.32 17.47 2.55
N LEU A 684 22.39 17.22 1.77
CA LEU A 684 23.52 18.12 1.50
C LEU A 684 24.81 17.74 2.23
N ILE A 685 25.78 17.27 1.45
CA ILE A 685 27.19 17.19 1.85
C ILE A 685 27.60 18.61 2.27
N THR A 686 27.75 18.85 3.58
CA THR A 686 28.27 20.12 4.09
C THR A 686 29.79 20.07 4.09
N ALA A 687 30.45 21.24 4.00
CA ALA A 687 31.91 21.31 4.21
C ALA A 687 32.30 20.69 5.58
N ARG A 688 31.41 20.78 6.57
CA ARG A 688 31.52 20.13 7.88
C ARG A 688 31.42 18.60 7.81
N SER A 689 30.45 18.03 7.09
CA SER A 689 30.35 16.56 6.95
C SER A 689 31.52 15.99 6.15
N LEU A 690 32.02 16.70 5.14
CA LEU A 690 33.24 16.33 4.41
C LEU A 690 34.45 16.30 5.34
N TRP A 691 34.64 17.33 6.15
CA TRP A 691 35.72 17.40 7.13
C TRP A 691 35.65 16.27 8.15
N LEU A 692 34.46 16.00 8.69
CA LEU A 692 34.25 14.89 9.64
C LEU A 692 34.51 13.52 9.00
N ASN A 693 34.10 13.31 7.74
CA ASN A 693 34.35 12.07 7.02
C ASN A 693 35.83 11.87 6.66
N MET A 694 36.54 12.94 6.28
CA MET A 694 38.00 12.90 6.09
C MET A 694 38.76 12.52 7.36
N LEU A 695 38.22 12.87 8.53
CA LEU A 695 38.80 12.55 9.83
C LEU A 695 38.39 11.17 10.37
N ALA A 696 37.30 10.58 9.86
CA ALA A 696 36.66 9.42 10.48
C ALA A 696 36.99 8.06 9.83
N ASP A 697 37.15 7.93 8.51
CA ASP A 697 37.45 6.61 7.91
C ASP A 697 37.94 6.64 6.45
N GLY A 698 38.73 5.61 6.09
CA GLY A 698 39.50 5.44 4.85
C GLY A 698 38.74 4.91 3.62
N GLU A 699 37.42 4.98 3.58
CA GLU A 699 36.64 4.61 2.40
C GLU A 699 35.64 5.73 2.10
N PHE A 700 35.84 6.58 1.10
CA PHE A 700 34.71 7.11 0.31
C PHE A 700 35.10 7.78 -1.04
N PHE A 701 34.32 7.38 -2.06
CA PHE A 701 34.14 7.85 -3.46
C PHE A 701 35.06 7.35 -4.59
N GLU A 702 34.36 6.94 -5.68
CA GLU A 702 34.74 6.35 -6.98
C GLU A 702 36.15 6.61 -7.53
N LEU A 703 37.19 6.13 -6.85
CA LEU A 703 38.56 6.08 -7.37
C LEU A 703 39.30 4.78 -6.98
N PRO A 704 39.80 4.00 -7.95
CA PRO A 704 40.73 2.89 -7.73
C PRO A 704 42.11 3.33 -7.20
N THR A 705 42.49 4.61 -7.35
CA THR A 705 43.85 5.11 -7.07
C THR A 705 44.23 5.14 -5.59
N LEU A 706 43.27 5.06 -4.66
CA LEU A 706 43.55 4.95 -3.22
C LEU A 706 43.80 3.51 -2.76
N LYS A 707 43.44 2.49 -3.57
CA LYS A 707 43.49 1.09 -3.14
C LYS A 707 44.91 0.50 -3.11
N SER A 708 45.83 0.99 -3.94
CA SER A 708 47.18 0.39 -4.08
C SER A 708 48.22 0.93 -3.10
N LYS A 709 48.06 2.16 -2.56
CA LYS A 709 49.05 2.77 -1.65
C LYS A 709 48.77 2.54 -0.16
N TYR A 710 47.51 2.47 0.26
CA TYR A 710 47.16 2.42 1.69
C TYR A 710 46.91 1.01 2.24
N SER A 711 46.95 -0.02 1.39
CA SER A 711 46.90 -1.43 1.85
C SER A 711 48.23 -1.91 2.47
N ILE A 712 49.29 -1.08 2.46
CA ILE A 712 50.64 -1.43 2.93
C ILE A 712 51.06 -0.64 4.19
N SER A 713 50.32 0.40 4.57
CA SER A 713 50.68 1.28 5.71
C SER A 713 49.85 1.07 6.98
N PHE A 714 48.98 0.07 7.02
CA PHE A 714 48.33 -0.42 8.24
C PHE A 714 48.41 -1.95 8.33
N THR A 715 49.64 -2.44 8.52
CA THR A 715 49.93 -3.72 9.18
C THR A 715 51.02 -3.54 10.22
#